data_AF-A0A7X6DS08-F1
#
_entry.id   AF-A0A7X6DS08-F1
#
_cell.length_a   1.000
_cell.length_b   1.000
_cell.length_c   1.000
_cell.angle_alpha   90.00
_cell.angle_beta   90.00
_cell.angle_gamma   90.00
#
_symmetry.space_group_name_H-M   'P 1'
#
loop_
_entity.id
_entity.type
_entity.pdbx_description
1 polymer ?
#
loop_
_entity_poly.entity_id
_entity_poly.type
_entity_poly.pdbx_seq_one_letter_code
_entity_poly.pdbx_strand_id
1 'polypeptide(L)'
;MTDPQKTAQNQGLPPERPAHPVTDEEYQKIVALLGREPNTTELAIFSAMWSEHCSYKSSKVHLKRFPTQGEHVLHGPGENAGVVDIGGGWVAAFKIESHNHPSFIEPYQGAATGVGGILRDIFTMGARPVALLNSLRFGPLEVPKNRYLFERVIAGIAGYGNCMGVPTVGGEIYFNEIYSKNPLVNVFCLGIAKKEEIVTAAAGGVGNPVIYVGSKTGRDGIHGATMASAELGQSEEKRHTVQVGDPFTEKLLLEACLEVMQTGCVVGIQDMGAAGLTSSSSEMAHRGGTGIEIDVSKVPSREPGMTPEEFMISESQERMLLVAKKGREAEVEAIFKKWDLDMAVIGKVTEDRLLTIKNRDEIVAQIPVSALTSEAPVYERPMATPKFQELVQSLNIESIQEPKSYSEALRTLLGSPSLASKEWVYRQYDHMVQTNTVVGPGGGDAAVIRIKGTDRALAISVDGNSTYCLLNPYYGGAIAVAEAARNLVCVGAKPIALTDCLNFGNPERPEVMWSFALCVEGMSEACDQFKIPVVSGNVSLYNETRGLGIYPTPVVGVLGLIEGMKTPLTAGFKEPNEVIVLIGETLEELGGSEYLKVLHSQERGYPPILHFEKEKGVQKVVLTAAREGILSSAHDCSEGGLAVALAESCILSPTSMGAMIALDAGTIRPDAYLFGESQSRILVSVPERSLSRLQALIAEAGVGHSVLGTTGGGSLDIRLEGKEQAIHLSVSEMKEAYSRGLAKYFD
;
A
#
# COMPACT_ATOMS: atom_id res chain seq x y z
N MET A 1 -62.80 -5.92 -43.51
CA MET A 1 -61.96 -5.32 -42.45
C MET A 1 -60.58 -5.92 -42.56
N THR A 2 -59.68 -5.26 -43.27
CA THR A 2 -58.26 -5.61 -43.34
C THR A 2 -57.51 -4.29 -43.38
N ASP A 3 -56.76 -4.06 -42.30
CA ASP A 3 -56.16 -2.81 -41.88
C ASP A 3 -54.91 -2.45 -42.75
N PRO A 4 -54.84 -1.24 -43.34
CA PRO A 4 -53.73 -0.80 -44.16
C PRO A 4 -52.67 -0.05 -43.34
N GLN A 5 -51.88 -0.76 -42.52
CA GLN A 5 -50.66 -0.21 -41.92
C GLN A 5 -49.57 -1.29 -41.75
N LYS A 6 -48.94 -1.69 -42.85
CA LYS A 6 -47.66 -2.44 -42.85
C LYS A 6 -46.76 -1.91 -43.94
N THR A 7 -46.30 -0.67 -43.80
CA THR A 7 -45.20 -0.10 -44.62
C THR A 7 -44.78 1.25 -44.05
N ALA A 8 -44.09 1.25 -42.91
CA ALA A 8 -43.17 2.32 -42.49
C ALA A 8 -42.63 1.99 -41.10
N GLN A 9 -41.40 1.45 -41.04
CA GLN A 9 -40.40 1.66 -39.99
C GLN A 9 -39.27 0.64 -40.21
N ASN A 10 -38.42 0.96 -41.18
CA ASN A 10 -37.05 0.49 -41.20
C ASN A 10 -36.20 1.73 -41.54
N GLN A 11 -36.24 2.71 -40.63
CA GLN A 11 -35.26 3.79 -40.58
C GLN A 11 -34.17 3.34 -39.60
N GLY A 12 -32.92 3.50 -40.03
CA GLY A 12 -31.74 2.81 -39.52
C GLY A 12 -31.66 2.72 -38.00
N LEU A 13 -31.63 1.47 -37.50
CA LEU A 13 -30.95 1.17 -36.26
C LEU A 13 -29.48 1.59 -36.44
N PRO A 14 -28.89 2.37 -35.53
CA PRO A 14 -27.45 2.58 -35.53
C PRO A 14 -26.76 1.22 -35.46
N PRO A 15 -25.59 1.03 -36.10
CA PRO A 15 -24.84 -0.22 -35.98
C PRO A 15 -24.66 -0.56 -34.50
N GLU A 16 -24.89 -1.83 -34.14
CA GLU A 16 -24.65 -2.34 -32.79
C GLU A 16 -23.21 -1.97 -32.39
N ARG A 17 -23.07 -1.20 -31.31
CA ARG A 17 -21.77 -0.77 -30.82
C ARG A 17 -20.94 -2.00 -30.42
N PRO A 18 -19.63 -2.02 -30.68
CA PRO A 18 -18.75 -3.03 -30.10
C PRO A 18 -18.87 -3.03 -28.57
N ALA A 19 -18.83 -4.21 -27.96
CA ALA A 19 -19.10 -4.43 -26.54
C ALA A 19 -17.94 -3.98 -25.63
N HIS A 20 -17.66 -2.67 -25.60
CA HIS A 20 -16.75 -2.06 -24.62
C HIS A 20 -17.51 -1.17 -23.64
N PRO A 21 -17.24 -1.25 -22.33
CA PRO A 21 -17.88 -0.39 -21.34
C PRO A 21 -17.30 1.02 -21.42
N VAL A 22 -17.97 1.84 -22.21
CA VAL A 22 -17.77 3.28 -22.33
C VAL A 22 -19.16 3.91 -22.26
N THR A 23 -19.34 4.94 -21.43
CA THR A 23 -20.63 5.63 -21.31
C THR A 23 -20.97 6.38 -22.59
N ASP A 24 -22.24 6.73 -22.79
CA ASP A 24 -22.66 7.54 -23.94
C ASP A 24 -21.91 8.88 -24.00
N GLU A 25 -21.71 9.52 -22.85
CA GLU A 25 -20.97 10.78 -22.74
C GLU A 25 -19.50 10.62 -23.12
N GLU A 26 -18.84 9.58 -22.59
CA GLU A 26 -17.45 9.26 -22.93
C GLU A 26 -17.32 8.94 -24.43
N TYR A 27 -18.26 8.18 -25.01
CA TYR A 27 -18.24 7.86 -26.43
C TYR A 27 -18.35 9.12 -27.30
N GLN A 28 -19.26 10.04 -26.98
CA GLN A 28 -19.36 11.32 -27.71
C GLN A 28 -18.08 12.15 -27.58
N LYS A 29 -17.44 12.13 -26.40
CA LYS A 29 -16.14 12.79 -26.20
C LYS A 29 -15.04 12.14 -27.04
N ILE A 30 -15.00 10.81 -27.15
CA ILE A 30 -14.06 10.08 -28.02
C ILE A 30 -14.25 10.52 -29.48
N VAL A 31 -15.49 10.52 -29.97
CA VAL A 31 -15.79 10.95 -31.35
C VAL A 31 -15.33 12.39 -31.59
N ALA A 32 -15.56 13.28 -30.63
CA ALA A 32 -15.11 14.68 -30.72
C ALA A 32 -13.57 14.80 -30.74
N LEU A 33 -12.85 14.04 -29.91
CA LEU A 33 -11.39 14.06 -29.85
C LEU A 33 -10.74 13.46 -31.11
N LEU A 34 -11.35 12.43 -31.70
CA LEU A 34 -10.87 11.81 -32.94
C LEU A 34 -11.31 12.56 -34.20
N GLY A 35 -12.38 13.34 -34.12
CA GLY A 35 -13.04 13.94 -35.30
C GLY A 35 -13.76 12.92 -36.20
N ARG A 36 -13.92 11.68 -35.74
CA ARG A 36 -14.57 10.56 -36.44
C ARG A 36 -15.00 9.48 -35.45
N GLU A 37 -15.78 8.51 -35.90
CA GLU A 37 -16.08 7.33 -35.09
C GLU A 37 -14.82 6.47 -34.86
N PRO A 38 -14.61 5.95 -33.63
CA PRO A 38 -13.53 5.02 -33.34
C PRO A 38 -13.82 3.65 -33.96
N ASN A 39 -12.78 2.96 -34.44
CA ASN A 39 -12.88 1.54 -34.76
C ASN A 39 -12.82 0.67 -33.49
N THR A 40 -12.95 -0.66 -33.64
CA THR A 40 -12.96 -1.59 -32.49
C THR A 40 -11.68 -1.51 -31.65
N THR A 41 -10.49 -1.51 -32.28
CA THR A 41 -9.21 -1.44 -31.56
C THR A 41 -9.05 -0.10 -30.83
N GLU A 42 -9.46 1.00 -31.45
CA GLU A 42 -9.43 2.32 -30.81
C GLU A 42 -10.39 2.38 -29.62
N LEU A 43 -11.60 1.85 -29.77
CA LEU A 43 -12.58 1.83 -28.70
C LEU A 43 -12.13 0.97 -27.51
N ALA A 44 -11.46 -0.16 -27.78
CA ALA A 44 -10.85 -0.98 -26.74
C ALA A 44 -9.72 -0.25 -26.00
N ILE A 45 -8.84 0.43 -26.75
CA ILE A 45 -7.77 1.27 -26.18
C ILE A 45 -8.36 2.37 -25.28
N PHE A 46 -9.39 3.10 -25.75
CA PHE A 46 -10.07 4.11 -24.95
C PHE A 46 -10.74 3.51 -23.72
N SER A 47 -11.44 2.38 -23.86
CA SER A 47 -12.12 1.72 -22.75
C SER A 47 -11.14 1.30 -21.63
N ALA A 48 -9.96 0.83 -22.00
CA ALA A 48 -8.90 0.51 -21.05
C ALA A 48 -8.33 1.78 -20.39
N MET A 49 -7.91 2.78 -21.18
CA MET A 49 -7.26 3.99 -20.68
C MET A 49 -8.19 4.92 -19.89
N TRP A 50 -9.48 4.96 -20.22
CA TRP A 50 -10.49 5.75 -19.51
C TRP A 50 -11.22 4.96 -18.41
N SER A 51 -10.77 3.72 -18.13
CA SER A 51 -11.18 3.00 -16.93
C SER A 51 -10.82 3.79 -15.66
N GLU A 52 -11.52 3.56 -14.56
CA GLU A 52 -11.20 4.22 -13.29
C GLU A 52 -9.77 3.90 -12.84
N HIS A 53 -9.36 2.64 -13.04
CA HIS A 53 -8.03 2.14 -12.68
C HIS A 53 -6.88 2.87 -13.39
N CYS A 54 -7.00 3.17 -14.69
CA CYS A 54 -5.93 3.86 -15.43
C CYS A 54 -6.05 5.39 -15.37
N SER A 55 -7.27 5.94 -15.43
CA SER A 55 -7.47 7.39 -15.57
C SER A 55 -7.55 8.15 -14.26
N TYR A 56 -7.89 7.46 -13.17
CA TYR A 56 -8.19 8.04 -11.85
C TYR A 56 -9.30 9.11 -11.94
N LYS A 57 -10.24 8.96 -12.87
CA LYS A 57 -11.20 10.02 -13.26
C LYS A 57 -12.05 10.55 -12.12
N SER A 58 -12.34 9.75 -11.09
CA SER A 58 -13.12 10.15 -9.91
C SER A 58 -12.24 10.63 -8.74
N SER A 59 -10.96 10.26 -8.69
CA SER A 59 -10.06 10.55 -7.56
C SER A 59 -9.09 11.71 -7.83
N LYS A 60 -8.68 11.91 -9.09
CA LYS A 60 -7.64 12.86 -9.53
C LYS A 60 -7.86 14.30 -9.03
N VAL A 61 -9.11 14.73 -8.85
CA VAL A 61 -9.41 16.07 -8.31
C VAL A 61 -9.02 16.23 -6.84
N HIS A 62 -9.14 15.16 -6.05
CA HIS A 62 -8.81 15.16 -4.63
C HIS A 62 -7.32 14.94 -4.39
N LEU A 63 -6.67 14.08 -5.18
CA LEU A 63 -5.25 13.76 -5.05
C LEU A 63 -4.33 14.99 -5.21
N LYS A 64 -4.79 16.03 -5.91
CA LYS A 64 -4.08 17.32 -6.05
C LYS A 64 -3.86 18.06 -4.72
N ARG A 65 -4.53 17.67 -3.65
CA ARG A 65 -4.35 18.24 -2.31
C ARG A 65 -2.99 17.86 -1.72
N PHE A 66 -2.50 16.66 -2.02
CA PHE A 66 -1.29 16.13 -1.39
C PHE A 66 -0.06 17.02 -1.67
N PRO A 67 0.77 17.27 -0.64
CA PRO A 67 2.06 17.89 -0.85
C PRO A 67 3.01 16.90 -1.53
N THR A 68 3.48 17.23 -2.73
CA THR A 68 4.36 16.35 -3.54
C THR A 68 5.80 16.83 -3.63
N GLN A 69 6.12 17.97 -3.02
CA GLN A 69 7.46 18.56 -3.00
C GLN A 69 8.08 18.44 -1.61
N GLY A 70 9.37 18.12 -1.56
CA GLY A 70 10.13 18.11 -0.31
C GLY A 70 11.62 17.98 -0.57
N GLU A 71 12.42 18.17 0.48
CA GLU A 71 13.89 18.21 0.43
C GLU A 71 14.50 16.97 -0.24
N HIS A 72 13.94 15.79 0.07
CA HIS A 72 14.44 14.52 -0.44
C HIS A 72 13.85 14.11 -1.79
N VAL A 73 12.81 14.77 -2.30
CA VAL A 73 12.09 14.28 -3.49
C VAL A 73 12.88 14.56 -4.77
N LEU A 74 13.22 13.50 -5.51
CA LEU A 74 13.82 13.60 -6.85
C LEU A 74 12.77 13.42 -7.94
N HIS A 75 11.91 12.40 -7.78
CA HIS A 75 10.76 12.17 -8.64
C HIS A 75 9.53 11.93 -7.75
N GLY A 76 8.54 12.82 -7.87
CA GLY A 76 7.24 12.67 -7.20
C GLY A 76 6.24 11.90 -8.08
N PRO A 77 4.93 12.07 -7.84
CA PRO A 77 3.90 11.36 -8.60
C PRO A 77 3.97 11.66 -10.10
N GLY A 78 3.85 10.62 -10.92
CA GLY A 78 3.86 10.71 -12.39
C GLY A 78 4.85 9.77 -13.08
N GLU A 79 5.85 9.27 -12.34
CA GLU A 79 6.64 8.09 -12.74
C GLU A 79 6.07 6.81 -12.10
N ASN A 80 6.63 5.65 -12.45
CA ASN A 80 6.10 4.36 -11.97
C ASN A 80 6.33 4.14 -10.48
N ALA A 81 7.33 4.80 -9.89
CA ALA A 81 7.55 4.84 -8.45
C ALA A 81 8.11 6.21 -8.03
N GLY A 82 7.86 6.58 -6.77
CA GLY A 82 8.44 7.78 -6.19
C GLY A 82 9.91 7.57 -5.86
N VAL A 83 10.76 8.55 -6.16
CA VAL A 83 12.22 8.46 -5.94
C VAL A 83 12.69 9.57 -5.01
N VAL A 84 13.42 9.21 -3.97
CA VAL A 84 13.97 10.15 -2.98
C VAL A 84 15.48 10.00 -2.80
N ASP A 85 16.16 11.12 -2.58
CA ASP A 85 17.57 11.21 -2.22
C ASP A 85 17.78 10.82 -0.75
N ILE A 86 18.56 9.75 -0.53
CA ILE A 86 18.90 9.22 0.79
C ILE A 86 20.36 9.52 1.15
N GLY A 87 20.96 10.48 0.43
CA GLY A 87 22.30 11.02 0.61
C GLY A 87 23.42 10.15 0.03
N GLY A 88 24.64 10.69 -0.01
CA GLY A 88 25.84 9.92 -0.38
C GLY A 88 25.80 9.32 -1.79
N GLY A 89 25.05 9.94 -2.70
CA GLY A 89 24.83 9.47 -4.07
C GLY A 89 23.88 8.29 -4.20
N TRP A 90 23.17 7.92 -3.13
CA TRP A 90 22.15 6.88 -3.15
C TRP A 90 20.74 7.47 -3.21
N VAL A 91 19.84 6.71 -3.80
CA VAL A 91 18.41 7.01 -3.88
C VAL A 91 17.58 5.78 -3.51
N ALA A 92 16.36 6.03 -3.04
CA ALA A 92 15.34 5.03 -2.79
C ALA A 92 14.16 5.24 -3.72
N ALA A 93 13.74 4.19 -4.43
CA ALA A 93 12.51 4.17 -5.22
C ALA A 93 11.48 3.29 -4.51
N PHE A 94 10.26 3.77 -4.31
CA PHE A 94 9.24 2.98 -3.63
C PHE A 94 7.82 3.33 -4.08
N LYS A 95 6.91 2.38 -3.92
CA LYS A 95 5.48 2.49 -4.20
C LYS A 95 4.72 1.41 -3.44
N ILE A 96 3.41 1.61 -3.29
CA ILE A 96 2.46 0.58 -2.86
C ILE A 96 1.33 0.46 -3.89
N GLU A 97 0.94 -0.78 -4.20
CA GLU A 97 -0.16 -1.10 -5.11
C GLU A 97 -1.19 -2.02 -4.45
N SER A 98 -2.32 -2.25 -5.13
CA SER A 98 -3.40 -3.14 -4.69
C SER A 98 -3.75 -4.19 -5.75
N HIS A 99 -4.08 -5.41 -5.33
CA HIS A 99 -4.55 -6.48 -6.20
C HIS A 99 -5.84 -7.15 -5.66
N ASN A 100 -6.77 -6.33 -5.17
CA ASN A 100 -7.95 -6.75 -4.38
C ASN A 100 -8.89 -7.71 -5.14
N HIS A 101 -9.47 -7.27 -6.27
CA HIS A 101 -10.44 -8.07 -7.03
C HIS A 101 -9.82 -9.38 -7.56
N PRO A 102 -8.61 -9.38 -8.17
CA PRO A 102 -7.94 -10.63 -8.54
C PRO A 102 -7.76 -11.58 -7.37
N SER A 103 -7.30 -11.07 -6.21
CA SER A 103 -7.09 -11.88 -5.00
C SER A 103 -8.38 -12.42 -4.38
N PHE A 104 -9.55 -11.88 -4.69
CA PHE A 104 -10.82 -12.51 -4.30
C PHE A 104 -11.21 -13.67 -5.22
N ILE A 105 -10.91 -13.57 -6.52
CA ILE A 105 -11.31 -14.54 -7.55
C ILE A 105 -10.36 -15.74 -7.56
N GLU A 106 -9.06 -15.48 -7.64
CA GLU A 106 -7.98 -16.47 -7.54
C GLU A 106 -6.92 -15.92 -6.57
N PRO A 107 -6.99 -16.29 -5.28
CA PRO A 107 -6.20 -15.64 -4.24
C PRO A 107 -4.68 -15.81 -4.36
N TYR A 108 -4.22 -16.95 -4.89
CA TYR A 108 -2.78 -17.19 -5.00
C TYR A 108 -2.19 -16.35 -6.13
N GLN A 109 -2.77 -16.45 -7.31
CA GLN A 109 -2.32 -15.75 -8.51
C GLN A 109 -2.56 -14.25 -8.41
N GLY A 110 -3.71 -13.83 -7.88
CA GLY A 110 -3.99 -12.42 -7.63
C GLY A 110 -2.94 -11.77 -6.75
N ALA A 111 -2.54 -12.45 -5.66
CA ALA A 111 -1.51 -11.92 -4.77
C ALA A 111 -0.10 -12.01 -5.37
N ALA A 112 0.23 -13.11 -6.04
CA ALA A 112 1.53 -13.32 -6.67
C ALA A 112 1.80 -12.28 -7.78
N THR A 113 0.82 -12.03 -8.64
CA THR A 113 0.91 -11.01 -9.70
C THR A 113 0.93 -9.58 -9.14
N GLY A 114 0.28 -9.33 -8.00
CA GLY A 114 0.43 -8.06 -7.27
C GLY A 114 1.87 -7.82 -6.79
N VAL A 115 2.58 -8.87 -6.34
CA VAL A 115 4.01 -8.78 -6.00
C VAL A 115 4.86 -8.54 -7.26
N GLY A 116 4.60 -9.25 -8.36
CA GLY A 116 5.32 -9.02 -9.62
C GLY A 116 5.13 -7.59 -10.14
N GLY A 117 3.89 -7.10 -10.20
CA GLY A 117 3.58 -5.74 -10.63
C GLY A 117 4.40 -4.68 -9.91
N ILE A 118 4.35 -4.68 -8.57
CA ILE A 118 5.08 -3.69 -7.78
C ILE A 118 6.60 -3.84 -7.90
N LEU A 119 7.13 -5.04 -8.08
CA LEU A 119 8.56 -5.23 -8.33
C LEU A 119 8.99 -4.57 -9.64
N ARG A 120 8.18 -4.73 -10.70
CA ARG A 120 8.41 -4.11 -12.02
C ARG A 120 8.41 -2.59 -11.95
N ASP A 121 7.47 -1.98 -11.22
CA ASP A 121 7.46 -0.53 -11.01
C ASP A 121 8.82 -0.03 -10.47
N ILE A 122 9.37 -0.71 -9.48
CA ILE A 122 10.62 -0.31 -8.83
C ILE A 122 11.81 -0.47 -9.75
N PHE A 123 11.98 -1.62 -10.41
CA PHE A 123 13.15 -1.83 -11.24
C PHE A 123 13.08 -1.14 -12.60
N THR A 124 11.89 -0.71 -13.03
CA THR A 124 11.74 0.22 -14.17
C THR A 124 12.45 1.55 -13.90
N MET A 125 12.48 2.00 -12.65
CA MET A 125 13.22 3.21 -12.27
C MET A 125 14.75 3.00 -12.23
N GLY A 126 15.25 1.80 -12.51
CA GLY A 126 16.66 1.43 -12.34
C GLY A 126 17.03 1.05 -10.90
N ALA A 127 16.05 0.99 -9.99
CA ALA A 127 16.27 0.63 -8.60
C ALA A 127 16.17 -0.87 -8.38
N ARG A 128 17.14 -1.45 -7.67
CA ARG A 128 17.09 -2.86 -7.30
C ARG A 128 16.14 -3.07 -6.12
N PRO A 129 15.08 -3.89 -6.23
CA PRO A 129 14.20 -4.21 -5.10
C PRO A 129 14.97 -4.86 -3.94
N VAL A 130 14.76 -4.35 -2.73
CA VAL A 130 15.45 -4.79 -1.51
C VAL A 130 14.51 -5.16 -0.37
N ALA A 131 13.23 -4.75 -0.42
CA ALA A 131 12.26 -5.05 0.62
C ALA A 131 10.82 -4.99 0.09
N LEU A 132 9.98 -5.88 0.60
CA LEU A 132 8.52 -5.89 0.43
C LEU A 132 7.84 -5.73 1.79
N LEU A 133 6.68 -5.06 1.80
CA LEU A 133 5.76 -5.06 2.93
C LEU A 133 4.33 -5.29 2.40
N ASN A 134 3.47 -5.88 3.21
CA ASN A 134 2.08 -6.15 2.81
C ASN A 134 1.10 -5.47 3.76
N SER A 135 0.07 -4.84 3.22
CA SER A 135 -1.11 -4.43 4.01
C SER A 135 -2.31 -5.25 3.56
N LEU A 136 -2.79 -6.10 4.46
CA LEU A 136 -3.81 -7.09 4.15
C LEU A 136 -5.06 -6.88 5.00
N ARG A 137 -6.24 -7.06 4.41
CA ARG A 137 -7.54 -7.01 5.09
C ARG A 137 -8.40 -8.20 4.70
N PHE A 138 -8.89 -8.94 5.69
CA PHE A 138 -9.73 -10.13 5.47
C PHE A 138 -10.93 -10.18 6.40
N GLY A 139 -11.89 -11.04 6.07
CA GLY A 139 -12.97 -11.39 7.01
C GLY A 139 -12.53 -12.35 8.12
N PRO A 140 -13.41 -12.62 9.10
CA PRO A 140 -13.13 -13.52 10.22
C PRO A 140 -12.70 -14.92 9.77
N LEU A 141 -11.64 -15.47 10.39
CA LEU A 141 -11.02 -16.75 10.02
C LEU A 141 -11.82 -17.98 10.45
N GLU A 142 -12.84 -17.80 11.29
CA GLU A 142 -13.87 -18.79 11.59
C GLU A 142 -14.63 -19.21 10.32
N VAL A 143 -14.74 -18.30 9.34
CA VAL A 143 -15.39 -18.57 8.06
C VAL A 143 -14.41 -19.28 7.13
N PRO A 144 -14.71 -20.52 6.67
CA PRO A 144 -13.78 -21.31 5.86
C PRO A 144 -13.31 -20.60 4.58
N LYS A 145 -14.19 -19.83 3.94
CA LYS A 145 -13.83 -19.06 2.73
C LYS A 145 -12.78 -17.98 3.04
N ASN A 146 -12.93 -17.25 4.14
CA ASN A 146 -11.97 -16.21 4.51
C ASN A 146 -10.62 -16.82 4.85
N ARG A 147 -10.62 -17.97 5.54
CA ARG A 147 -9.41 -18.74 5.82
C ARG A 147 -8.71 -19.20 4.54
N TYR A 148 -9.45 -19.74 3.58
CA TYR A 148 -8.92 -20.10 2.27
C TYR A 148 -8.31 -18.90 1.52
N LEU A 149 -9.02 -17.77 1.48
CA LEU A 149 -8.51 -16.54 0.85
C LEU A 149 -7.20 -16.10 1.51
N PHE A 150 -7.17 -16.08 2.84
CA PHE A 150 -5.99 -15.74 3.63
C PHE A 150 -4.81 -16.66 3.30
N GLU A 151 -4.94 -17.97 3.49
CA GLU A 151 -3.86 -18.94 3.24
C GLU A 151 -3.30 -18.84 1.83
N ARG A 152 -4.17 -18.71 0.83
CA ARG A 152 -3.76 -18.68 -0.57
C ARG A 152 -3.11 -17.35 -0.96
N VAL A 153 -3.57 -16.21 -0.42
CA VAL A 153 -2.89 -14.92 -0.60
C VAL A 153 -1.50 -14.96 0.02
N ILE A 154 -1.36 -15.43 1.26
CA ILE A 154 -0.05 -15.55 1.92
C ILE A 154 0.88 -16.45 1.10
N ALA A 155 0.38 -17.59 0.62
CA ALA A 155 1.14 -18.50 -0.23
C ALA A 155 1.55 -17.87 -1.58
N GLY A 156 0.69 -17.05 -2.19
CA GLY A 156 0.98 -16.34 -3.44
C GLY A 156 2.09 -15.31 -3.29
N ILE A 157 2.01 -14.50 -2.22
CA ILE A 157 3.05 -13.51 -1.88
C ILE A 157 4.38 -14.21 -1.62
N ALA A 158 4.37 -15.27 -0.80
CA ALA A 158 5.56 -16.05 -0.50
C ALA A 158 6.14 -16.68 -1.78
N GLY A 159 5.29 -17.29 -2.61
CA GLY A 159 5.70 -17.94 -3.84
C GLY A 159 6.44 -17.00 -4.78
N TYR A 160 5.96 -15.77 -4.94
CA TYR A 160 6.60 -14.79 -5.83
C TYR A 160 7.84 -14.13 -5.21
N GLY A 161 7.71 -13.53 -4.02
CA GLY A 161 8.79 -12.80 -3.36
C GLY A 161 10.01 -13.66 -3.04
N ASN A 162 9.80 -14.89 -2.56
CA ASN A 162 10.89 -15.82 -2.25
C ASN A 162 11.65 -16.24 -3.52
N CYS A 163 10.96 -16.51 -4.62
CA CYS A 163 11.58 -16.88 -5.90
C CYS A 163 12.36 -15.72 -6.52
N MET A 164 11.85 -14.48 -6.37
CA MET A 164 12.55 -13.26 -6.79
C MET A 164 13.78 -12.94 -5.93
N GLY A 165 13.86 -13.50 -4.72
CA GLY A 165 14.92 -13.19 -3.76
C GLY A 165 14.80 -11.76 -3.21
N VAL A 166 13.57 -11.31 -2.99
CA VAL A 166 13.27 -10.02 -2.36
C VAL A 166 12.54 -10.28 -1.04
N PRO A 167 13.13 -9.90 0.11
CA PRO A 167 12.57 -10.25 1.40
C PRO A 167 11.30 -9.45 1.71
N THR A 168 10.29 -10.12 2.28
CA THR A 168 9.13 -9.45 2.88
C THR A 168 9.43 -9.18 4.34
N VAL A 169 9.69 -7.92 4.68
CA VAL A 169 10.30 -7.51 5.96
C VAL A 169 9.29 -7.00 6.99
N GLY A 170 8.03 -6.81 6.62
CA GLY A 170 7.01 -6.28 7.51
C GLY A 170 5.64 -6.17 6.84
N GLY A 171 4.73 -5.47 7.50
CA GLY A 171 3.36 -5.28 7.04
C GLY A 171 2.34 -5.32 8.18
N GLU A 172 1.07 -5.17 7.81
CA GLU A 172 -0.07 -5.16 8.73
C GLU A 172 -1.19 -6.07 8.22
N ILE A 173 -1.96 -6.65 9.14
CA ILE A 173 -3.07 -7.55 8.81
C ILE A 173 -4.21 -7.31 9.78
N TYR A 174 -5.38 -6.93 9.25
CA TYR A 174 -6.61 -6.78 10.04
C TYR A 174 -7.71 -7.73 9.58
N PHE A 175 -8.55 -8.09 10.55
CA PHE A 175 -9.73 -8.92 10.33
C PHE A 175 -11.01 -8.15 10.70
N ASN A 176 -11.93 -8.06 9.74
CA ASN A 176 -13.27 -7.49 9.93
C ASN A 176 -14.25 -8.10 8.91
N GLU A 177 -15.48 -8.39 9.33
CA GLU A 177 -16.54 -8.96 8.49
C GLU A 177 -16.73 -8.24 7.14
N ILE A 178 -16.57 -6.91 7.11
CA ILE A 178 -16.77 -6.08 5.92
C ILE A 178 -15.87 -6.49 4.74
N TYR A 179 -14.71 -7.10 5.01
CA TYR A 179 -13.74 -7.55 4.00
C TYR A 179 -13.99 -8.97 3.49
N SER A 180 -14.99 -9.69 4.00
CA SER A 180 -15.24 -11.11 3.63
C SER A 180 -15.55 -11.31 2.14
N LYS A 181 -16.05 -10.27 1.46
CA LYS A 181 -16.38 -10.31 0.02
C LYS A 181 -15.44 -9.50 -0.85
N ASN A 182 -14.65 -8.63 -0.24
CA ASN A 182 -13.69 -7.74 -0.91
C ASN A 182 -12.44 -7.68 -0.01
N PRO A 183 -11.62 -8.75 0.05
CA PRO A 183 -10.36 -8.71 0.76
C PRO A 183 -9.44 -7.68 0.10
N LEU A 184 -8.59 -7.03 0.90
CA LEU A 184 -7.59 -6.10 0.39
C LEU A 184 -6.22 -6.74 0.44
N VAL A 185 -5.50 -6.65 -0.67
CA VAL A 185 -4.15 -7.19 -0.84
C VAL A 185 -3.30 -6.09 -1.43
N ASN A 186 -2.62 -5.35 -0.55
CA ASN A 186 -1.75 -4.26 -0.94
C ASN A 186 -0.30 -4.66 -0.72
N VAL A 187 0.55 -4.40 -1.71
CA VAL A 187 1.96 -4.76 -1.68
C VAL A 187 2.80 -3.51 -1.90
N PHE A 188 3.66 -3.22 -0.95
CA PHE A 188 4.67 -2.18 -1.01
C PHE A 188 6.00 -2.79 -1.45
N CYS A 189 6.76 -2.06 -2.27
CA CYS A 189 8.14 -2.39 -2.58
C CYS A 189 9.06 -1.18 -2.43
N LEU A 190 10.25 -1.44 -1.88
CA LEU A 190 11.37 -0.51 -1.85
C LEU A 190 12.53 -1.07 -2.66
N GLY A 191 13.10 -0.22 -3.51
CA GLY A 191 14.38 -0.45 -4.18
C GLY A 191 15.39 0.64 -3.92
N ILE A 192 16.67 0.30 -4.13
CA ILE A 192 17.79 1.23 -4.01
C ILE A 192 18.60 1.30 -5.30
N ALA A 193 19.12 2.48 -5.61
CA ALA A 193 20.01 2.71 -6.76
C ALA A 193 21.04 3.80 -6.43
N LYS A 194 22.05 3.93 -7.29
CA LYS A 194 22.80 5.18 -7.38
C LYS A 194 21.96 6.25 -8.08
N LYS A 195 22.16 7.50 -7.69
CA LYS A 195 21.40 8.64 -8.23
C LYS A 195 21.53 8.75 -9.75
N GLU A 196 22.73 8.49 -10.27
CA GLU A 196 23.05 8.48 -11.69
C GLU A 196 22.51 7.28 -12.48
N GLU A 197 22.00 6.24 -11.79
CA GLU A 197 21.43 5.03 -12.42
C GLU A 197 19.92 5.13 -12.63
N ILE A 198 19.27 6.19 -12.12
CA ILE A 198 17.83 6.36 -12.29
C ILE A 198 17.47 6.60 -13.75
N VAL A 199 16.47 5.86 -14.22
CA VAL A 199 15.90 5.97 -15.57
C VAL A 199 14.44 6.38 -15.49
N THR A 200 14.01 7.23 -16.42
CA THR A 200 12.62 7.72 -16.53
C THR A 200 11.89 7.02 -17.67
N ALA A 201 10.55 7.04 -17.69
CA ALA A 201 9.78 6.40 -18.75
C ALA A 201 9.59 7.23 -20.03
N ALA A 202 10.21 8.41 -20.17
CA ALA A 202 9.97 9.28 -21.32
C ALA A 202 10.47 8.67 -22.65
N ALA A 203 9.57 8.54 -23.64
CA ALA A 203 9.95 8.17 -25.00
C ALA A 203 10.60 9.35 -25.74
N GLY A 204 11.93 9.44 -25.66
CA GLY A 204 12.69 10.48 -26.35
C GLY A 204 13.29 10.04 -27.69
N GLY A 205 13.55 11.02 -28.57
CA GLY A 205 14.34 10.87 -29.80
C GLY A 205 13.57 10.23 -30.96
N VAL A 206 13.11 11.06 -31.89
CA VAL A 206 12.38 10.64 -33.09
C VAL A 206 13.19 9.60 -33.88
N GLY A 207 12.53 8.49 -34.22
CA GLY A 207 13.13 7.36 -34.93
C GLY A 207 13.91 6.39 -34.05
N ASN A 208 13.99 6.61 -32.73
CA ASN A 208 14.47 5.59 -31.81
C ASN A 208 13.56 4.36 -31.83
N PRO A 209 14.11 3.15 -31.82
CA PRO A 209 13.36 1.89 -31.78
C PRO A 209 12.54 1.77 -30.48
N VAL A 210 11.30 1.31 -30.63
CA VAL A 210 10.45 0.84 -29.54
C VAL A 210 10.55 -0.68 -29.51
N ILE A 211 10.98 -1.20 -28.36
CA ILE A 211 11.43 -2.58 -28.18
C ILE A 211 10.58 -3.23 -27.09
N TYR A 212 10.00 -4.37 -27.41
CA TYR A 212 9.35 -5.27 -26.48
C TYR A 212 10.39 -6.23 -25.90
N VAL A 213 10.34 -6.49 -24.59
CA VAL A 213 11.16 -7.50 -23.93
C VAL A 213 10.37 -8.29 -22.87
N GLY A 214 10.75 -9.54 -22.64
CA GLY A 214 10.17 -10.39 -21.61
C GLY A 214 9.29 -11.51 -22.17
N SER A 215 8.30 -11.94 -21.39
CA SER A 215 7.37 -13.04 -21.73
C SER A 215 6.57 -12.77 -23.00
N LYS A 216 6.10 -13.81 -23.69
CA LYS A 216 5.23 -13.67 -24.88
C LYS A 216 3.81 -13.26 -24.52
N THR A 217 3.21 -12.41 -25.34
CA THR A 217 1.83 -11.93 -25.18
C THR A 217 0.83 -13.04 -25.47
N GLY A 218 -0.16 -13.21 -24.59
CA GLY A 218 -1.30 -14.12 -24.75
C GLY A 218 -2.62 -13.43 -24.39
N ARG A 219 -3.72 -14.17 -24.32
CA ARG A 219 -5.05 -13.64 -23.96
C ARG A 219 -5.27 -13.55 -22.45
N ASP A 220 -4.28 -13.03 -21.74
CA ASP A 220 -4.34 -12.87 -20.28
C ASP A 220 -4.97 -11.54 -19.90
N GLY A 221 -5.89 -11.56 -18.93
CA GLY A 221 -6.42 -10.35 -18.31
C GLY A 221 -7.03 -9.35 -19.30
N ILE A 222 -7.54 -9.82 -20.44
CA ILE A 222 -8.25 -8.96 -21.40
C ILE A 222 -9.44 -8.34 -20.65
N HIS A 223 -9.47 -7.01 -20.57
CA HIS A 223 -10.40 -6.20 -19.76
C HIS A 223 -10.18 -6.24 -18.23
N GLY A 224 -8.98 -6.59 -17.75
CA GLY A 224 -8.62 -6.60 -16.33
C GLY A 224 -8.78 -5.22 -15.65
N ALA A 225 -8.19 -4.17 -16.23
CA ALA A 225 -8.35 -2.78 -15.77
C ALA A 225 -9.82 -2.33 -15.64
N THR A 226 -10.64 -2.74 -16.61
CA THR A 226 -12.07 -2.47 -16.64
C THR A 226 -12.82 -3.26 -15.56
N MET A 227 -12.46 -4.52 -15.34
CA MET A 227 -13.03 -5.36 -14.29
C MET A 227 -12.73 -4.80 -12.89
N ALA A 228 -11.52 -4.29 -12.67
CA ALA A 228 -11.14 -3.61 -11.42
C ALA A 228 -11.90 -2.27 -11.22
N SER A 229 -12.53 -1.75 -12.26
CA SER A 229 -13.34 -0.53 -12.25
C SER A 229 -14.85 -0.79 -12.09
N ALA A 230 -15.24 -2.01 -11.71
CA ALA A 230 -16.65 -2.41 -11.56
C ALA A 230 -16.89 -3.27 -10.31
N GLU A 231 -18.12 -3.23 -9.79
CA GLU A 231 -18.53 -4.08 -8.66
C GLU A 231 -18.47 -5.57 -9.01
N LEU A 232 -18.14 -6.42 -8.02
CA LEU A 232 -18.12 -7.86 -8.20
C LEU A 232 -19.55 -8.45 -8.28
N GLY A 233 -19.91 -8.97 -9.46
CA GLY A 233 -21.12 -9.78 -9.68
C GLY A 233 -20.98 -11.25 -9.26
N GLN A 234 -22.06 -12.04 -9.37
CA GLN A 234 -22.00 -13.50 -9.22
C GLN A 234 -21.65 -14.15 -10.57
N SER A 235 -20.43 -14.65 -10.78
CA SER A 235 -20.19 -15.75 -11.76
C SER A 235 -18.81 -16.39 -11.61
N GLU A 236 -18.79 -17.73 -11.73
CA GLU A 236 -17.59 -18.56 -11.84
C GLU A 236 -16.85 -18.40 -13.19
N GLU A 237 -17.48 -17.74 -14.17
CA GLU A 237 -16.94 -17.52 -15.52
C GLU A 237 -15.71 -16.60 -15.56
N LYS A 238 -15.45 -15.82 -14.50
CA LYS A 238 -14.32 -14.87 -14.41
C LYS A 238 -12.99 -15.50 -13.98
N ARG A 239 -12.90 -16.82 -13.74
CA ARG A 239 -11.62 -17.46 -13.39
C ARG A 239 -10.62 -17.48 -14.54
N HIS A 240 -11.09 -17.52 -15.78
CA HIS A 240 -10.23 -17.58 -16.97
C HIS A 240 -9.48 -16.27 -17.28
N THR A 241 -9.80 -15.17 -16.58
CA THR A 241 -9.16 -13.86 -16.79
C THR A 241 -8.03 -13.58 -15.81
N VAL A 242 -7.82 -14.41 -14.78
CA VAL A 242 -6.77 -14.15 -13.78
C VAL A 242 -5.42 -14.61 -14.31
N GLN A 243 -4.49 -13.66 -14.38
CA GLN A 243 -3.13 -13.85 -14.87
C GLN A 243 -2.35 -14.81 -13.96
N VAL A 244 -1.44 -15.59 -14.55
CA VAL A 244 -0.48 -16.41 -13.81
C VAL A 244 0.87 -15.72 -13.90
N GLY A 245 1.47 -15.42 -12.75
CA GLY A 245 2.82 -14.84 -12.71
C GLY A 245 3.92 -15.90 -12.75
N ASP A 246 5.04 -15.57 -13.38
CA ASP A 246 6.26 -16.38 -13.42
C ASP A 246 7.44 -15.62 -12.78
N PRO A 247 7.68 -15.79 -11.46
CA PRO A 247 8.75 -15.08 -10.77
C PRO A 247 10.15 -15.48 -11.27
N PHE A 248 10.32 -16.62 -11.92
CA PHE A 248 11.63 -17.02 -12.45
C PHE A 248 11.97 -16.20 -13.69
N THR A 249 11.01 -16.04 -14.60
CA THR A 249 11.17 -15.16 -15.77
C THR A 249 11.32 -13.70 -15.32
N GLU A 250 10.55 -13.25 -14.32
CA GLU A 250 10.70 -11.88 -13.81
C GLU A 250 12.08 -11.64 -13.18
N LYS A 251 12.67 -12.66 -12.54
CA LYS A 251 14.02 -12.54 -11.99
C LYS A 251 15.06 -12.31 -13.09
N LEU A 252 14.92 -13.00 -14.23
CA LEU A 252 15.77 -12.78 -15.40
C LEU A 252 15.54 -11.38 -15.98
N LEU A 253 14.28 -10.95 -16.06
CA LEU A 253 13.87 -9.64 -16.56
C LEU A 253 14.45 -8.51 -15.72
N LEU A 254 14.40 -8.62 -14.38
CA LEU A 254 15.03 -7.69 -13.44
C LEU A 254 16.52 -7.52 -13.75
N GLU A 255 17.27 -8.62 -13.83
CA GLU A 255 18.72 -8.55 -14.03
C GLU A 255 19.08 -8.01 -15.43
N ALA A 256 18.32 -8.40 -16.46
CA ALA A 256 18.49 -7.87 -17.82
C ALA A 256 18.20 -6.36 -17.91
N CYS A 257 17.13 -5.90 -17.24
CA CYS A 257 16.74 -4.48 -17.20
C CYS A 257 17.81 -3.64 -16.51
N LEU A 258 18.28 -4.06 -15.33
CA LEU A 258 19.34 -3.34 -14.63
C LEU A 258 20.66 -3.33 -15.43
N GLU A 259 21.02 -4.44 -16.09
CA GLU A 259 22.21 -4.51 -16.93
C GLU A 259 22.12 -3.59 -18.16
N VAL A 260 20.98 -3.58 -18.87
CA VAL A 260 20.84 -2.75 -20.07
C VAL A 260 20.81 -1.26 -19.74
N MET A 261 20.24 -0.85 -18.61
CA MET A 261 20.25 0.56 -18.17
C MET A 261 21.69 1.07 -17.95
N GLN A 262 22.56 0.25 -17.37
CA GLN A 262 23.97 0.61 -17.11
C GLN A 262 24.78 0.88 -18.39
N THR A 263 24.35 0.36 -19.56
CA THR A 263 25.03 0.63 -20.85
C THR A 263 24.80 2.04 -21.39
N GLY A 264 23.80 2.76 -20.85
CA GLY A 264 23.32 4.03 -21.39
C GLY A 264 22.67 3.91 -22.78
N CYS A 265 22.30 2.71 -23.23
CA CYS A 265 21.50 2.47 -24.44
C CYS A 265 20.07 2.96 -24.29
N VAL A 266 19.51 2.81 -23.10
CA VAL A 266 18.11 3.07 -22.78
C VAL A 266 17.85 4.58 -22.76
N VAL A 267 16.80 5.00 -23.45
CA VAL A 267 16.26 6.37 -23.40
C VAL A 267 15.10 6.44 -22.42
N GLY A 268 14.23 5.43 -22.45
CA GLY A 268 13.16 5.26 -21.47
C GLY A 268 12.73 3.81 -21.41
N ILE A 269 12.16 3.43 -20.29
CA ILE A 269 11.65 2.08 -20.02
C ILE A 269 10.33 2.19 -19.25
N GLN A 270 9.42 1.26 -19.51
CA GLN A 270 8.11 1.21 -18.87
C GLN A 270 7.72 -0.25 -18.64
N ASP A 271 7.13 -0.54 -17.50
CA ASP A 271 6.50 -1.84 -17.27
C ASP A 271 5.20 -1.96 -18.08
N MET A 272 4.77 -3.21 -18.28
CA MET A 272 3.50 -3.51 -18.95
C MET A 272 2.54 -4.20 -17.99
N GLY A 273 1.88 -3.40 -17.15
CA GLY A 273 0.80 -3.84 -16.25
C GLY A 273 -0.60 -3.72 -16.87
N ALA A 274 -1.50 -3.06 -16.16
CA ALA A 274 -2.89 -2.84 -16.58
C ALA A 274 -2.95 -2.13 -17.94
N ALA A 275 -3.85 -2.57 -18.83
CA ALA A 275 -3.93 -2.14 -20.23
C ALA A 275 -2.68 -2.40 -21.10
N GLY A 276 -1.66 -3.11 -20.61
CA GLY A 276 -0.59 -3.70 -21.41
C GLY A 276 0.19 -2.72 -22.30
N LEU A 277 0.23 -3.00 -23.62
CA LEU A 277 0.89 -2.13 -24.60
C LEU A 277 0.23 -0.76 -24.70
N THR A 278 -1.07 -0.67 -24.39
CA THR A 278 -1.83 0.57 -24.51
C THR A 278 -1.36 1.62 -23.51
N SER A 279 -1.35 1.29 -22.22
CA SER A 279 -0.89 2.19 -21.15
C SER A 279 0.59 2.50 -21.31
N SER A 280 1.42 1.46 -21.42
CA SER A 280 2.86 1.63 -21.52
C SER A 280 3.27 2.55 -22.68
N SER A 281 2.79 2.31 -23.90
CA SER A 281 3.14 3.14 -25.04
C SER A 281 2.57 4.57 -24.97
N SER A 282 1.31 4.73 -24.55
CA SER A 282 0.68 6.05 -24.49
C SER A 282 1.29 6.94 -23.40
N GLU A 283 1.61 6.37 -22.24
CA GLU A 283 2.26 7.10 -21.15
C GLU A 283 3.70 7.49 -21.49
N MET A 284 4.49 6.56 -22.05
CA MET A 284 5.85 6.87 -22.48
C MET A 284 5.86 8.01 -23.53
N ALA A 285 4.95 7.95 -24.51
CA ALA A 285 4.79 8.98 -25.54
C ALA A 285 4.37 10.32 -24.93
N HIS A 286 3.43 10.32 -23.99
CA HIS A 286 2.96 11.53 -23.30
C HIS A 286 4.09 12.21 -22.52
N ARG A 287 4.83 11.43 -21.71
CA ARG A 287 5.98 11.91 -20.91
C ARG A 287 7.10 12.46 -21.82
N GLY A 288 7.31 11.84 -22.98
CA GLY A 288 8.28 12.29 -23.99
C GLY A 288 7.84 13.49 -24.83
N GLY A 289 6.55 13.83 -24.84
CA GLY A 289 5.99 14.83 -25.76
C GLY A 289 6.03 14.41 -27.23
N THR A 290 6.04 13.09 -27.49
CA THR A 290 6.22 12.45 -28.80
C THR A 290 5.00 11.62 -29.19
N GLY A 291 5.04 11.00 -30.38
CA GLY A 291 4.18 9.88 -30.74
C GLY A 291 4.94 8.55 -30.69
N ILE A 292 4.21 7.44 -30.83
CA ILE A 292 4.76 6.09 -30.94
C ILE A 292 4.01 5.34 -32.04
N GLU A 293 4.76 4.69 -32.94
CA GLU A 293 4.24 3.73 -33.91
C GLU A 293 4.60 2.31 -33.46
N ILE A 294 3.61 1.42 -33.37
CA ILE A 294 3.78 0.00 -33.04
C ILE A 294 3.18 -0.86 -34.14
N ASP A 295 3.89 -1.90 -34.57
CA ASP A 295 3.40 -2.96 -35.44
C ASP A 295 3.12 -4.23 -34.62
N VAL A 296 1.84 -4.51 -34.37
CA VAL A 296 1.43 -5.67 -33.54
C VAL A 296 1.81 -7.01 -34.15
N SER A 297 2.07 -7.06 -35.47
CA SER A 297 2.51 -8.29 -36.14
C SER A 297 3.94 -8.70 -35.76
N LYS A 298 4.69 -7.80 -35.11
CA LYS A 298 6.04 -8.04 -34.58
C LYS A 298 6.07 -8.35 -33.09
N VAL A 299 4.93 -8.21 -32.40
CA VAL A 299 4.85 -8.48 -30.96
C VAL A 299 4.97 -10.00 -30.74
N PRO A 300 5.90 -10.46 -29.87
CA PRO A 300 6.01 -11.88 -29.56
C PRO A 300 4.70 -12.42 -28.97
N SER A 301 4.10 -13.42 -29.62
CA SER A 301 2.85 -14.04 -29.17
C SER A 301 3.04 -15.51 -28.85
N ARG A 302 2.30 -16.01 -27.85
CA ARG A 302 2.21 -17.45 -27.55
C ARG A 302 0.95 -18.11 -28.11
N GLU A 303 -0.05 -17.30 -28.43
CA GLU A 303 -1.31 -17.76 -29.04
C GLU A 303 -1.41 -17.30 -30.50
N PRO A 304 -1.85 -18.19 -31.42
CA PRO A 304 -2.09 -17.82 -32.80
C PRO A 304 -3.39 -17.02 -32.95
N GLY A 305 -3.46 -16.20 -34.00
CA GLY A 305 -4.69 -15.51 -34.41
C GLY A 305 -5.16 -14.42 -33.44
N MET A 306 -4.25 -13.85 -32.65
CA MET A 306 -4.59 -12.69 -31.80
C MET A 306 -4.93 -11.47 -32.65
N THR A 307 -6.00 -10.76 -32.29
CA THR A 307 -6.41 -9.52 -32.96
C THR A 307 -5.54 -8.34 -32.50
N PRO A 308 -5.47 -7.23 -33.24
CA PRO A 308 -4.74 -6.03 -32.79
C PRO A 308 -5.25 -5.49 -31.45
N GLU A 309 -6.56 -5.59 -31.21
CA GLU A 309 -7.15 -5.29 -29.91
C GLU A 309 -6.55 -6.16 -28.81
N GLU A 310 -6.59 -7.48 -28.96
CA GLU A 310 -6.09 -8.43 -27.96
C GLU A 310 -4.61 -8.20 -27.65
N PHE A 311 -3.78 -7.85 -28.64
CA PHE A 311 -2.39 -7.46 -28.42
C PHE A 311 -2.25 -6.19 -27.58
N MET A 312 -3.06 -5.17 -27.87
CA MET A 312 -2.94 -3.87 -27.24
C MET A 312 -3.40 -3.86 -25.78
N ILE A 313 -4.45 -4.64 -25.44
CA ILE A 313 -5.04 -4.66 -24.09
C ILE A 313 -4.69 -5.89 -23.26
N SER A 314 -3.90 -6.83 -23.79
CA SER A 314 -3.43 -7.98 -23.02
C SER A 314 -2.58 -7.54 -21.83
N GLU A 315 -2.86 -8.15 -20.67
CA GLU A 315 -2.17 -7.91 -19.41
C GLU A 315 -1.31 -9.13 -19.01
N SER A 316 -0.77 -9.86 -19.99
CA SER A 316 0.25 -10.88 -19.76
C SER A 316 1.39 -10.32 -18.89
N GLN A 317 1.87 -11.12 -17.96
CA GLN A 317 2.85 -10.70 -16.96
C GLN A 317 4.30 -10.75 -17.50
N GLU A 318 5.24 -10.20 -16.73
CA GLU A 318 6.69 -10.23 -17.02
C GLU A 318 7.08 -9.64 -18.38
N ARG A 319 6.54 -8.46 -18.71
CA ARG A 319 6.83 -7.72 -19.95
C ARG A 319 7.23 -6.28 -19.67
N MET A 320 8.11 -5.74 -20.51
CA MET A 320 8.52 -4.34 -20.47
C MET A 320 8.54 -3.76 -21.89
N LEU A 321 8.33 -2.45 -21.96
CA LEU A 321 8.49 -1.64 -23.17
C LEU A 321 9.71 -0.72 -23.00
N LEU A 322 10.61 -0.75 -23.97
CA LEU A 322 11.88 -0.03 -23.94
C LEU A 322 11.99 0.88 -25.17
N VAL A 323 12.49 2.09 -24.98
CA VAL A 323 13.01 2.94 -26.06
C VAL A 323 14.52 2.98 -25.96
N ALA A 324 15.22 2.52 -27.00
CA ALA A 324 16.68 2.53 -27.05
C ALA A 324 17.21 3.57 -28.04
N LYS A 325 18.46 4.00 -27.87
CA LYS A 325 19.14 4.86 -28.86
C LYS A 325 19.29 4.10 -30.19
N LYS A 326 18.83 4.72 -31.27
CA LYS A 326 18.95 4.16 -32.63
C LYS A 326 20.38 3.76 -32.97
N GLY A 327 20.56 2.57 -33.54
CA GLY A 327 21.86 2.00 -33.87
C GLY A 327 22.52 1.19 -32.75
N ARG A 328 21.91 1.13 -31.56
CA ARG A 328 22.37 0.30 -30.42
C ARG A 328 21.46 -0.90 -30.14
N GLU A 329 20.57 -1.26 -31.07
CA GLU A 329 19.61 -2.36 -30.94
C GLU A 329 20.30 -3.70 -30.70
N ALA A 330 21.42 -3.95 -31.38
CA ALA A 330 22.18 -5.20 -31.24
C ALA A 330 22.82 -5.36 -29.86
N GLU A 331 23.15 -4.25 -29.19
CA GLU A 331 23.68 -4.26 -27.82
C GLU A 331 22.58 -4.62 -26.81
N VAL A 332 21.38 -4.07 -27.01
CA VAL A 332 20.18 -4.44 -26.23
C VAL A 332 19.85 -5.92 -26.44
N GLU A 333 19.77 -6.38 -27.70
CA GLU A 333 19.46 -7.77 -28.04
C GLU A 333 20.47 -8.74 -27.40
N ALA A 334 21.77 -8.42 -27.41
CA ALA A 334 22.79 -9.26 -26.80
C ALA A 334 22.57 -9.48 -25.29
N ILE A 335 22.11 -8.46 -24.56
CA ILE A 335 21.84 -8.54 -23.12
C ILE A 335 20.60 -9.40 -22.87
N PHE A 336 19.47 -9.12 -23.52
CA PHE A 336 18.25 -9.91 -23.30
C PHE A 336 18.43 -11.38 -23.72
N LYS A 337 19.19 -11.64 -24.79
CA LYS A 337 19.57 -13.00 -25.19
C LYS A 337 20.46 -13.71 -24.17
N LYS A 338 21.40 -13.00 -23.53
CA LYS A 338 22.24 -13.55 -22.45
C LYS A 338 21.38 -14.04 -21.27
N TRP A 339 20.29 -13.35 -20.97
CA TRP A 339 19.35 -13.68 -19.91
C TRP A 339 18.19 -14.59 -20.36
N ASP A 340 18.24 -15.13 -21.58
CA ASP A 340 17.22 -16.03 -22.16
C ASP A 340 15.80 -15.41 -22.24
N LEU A 341 15.73 -14.12 -22.58
CA LEU A 341 14.48 -13.38 -22.72
C LEU A 341 14.18 -13.06 -24.19
N ASP A 342 12.92 -13.14 -24.58
CA ASP A 342 12.47 -12.68 -25.89
C ASP A 342 12.63 -11.16 -26.01
N MET A 343 13.01 -10.71 -27.20
CA MET A 343 13.13 -9.30 -27.55
C MET A 343 12.67 -9.08 -28.99
N ALA A 344 11.92 -8.01 -29.23
CA ALA A 344 11.48 -7.64 -30.56
C ALA A 344 11.42 -6.11 -30.72
N VAL A 345 11.98 -5.61 -31.82
CA VAL A 345 11.74 -4.22 -32.24
C VAL A 345 10.36 -4.14 -32.88
N ILE A 346 9.39 -3.67 -32.11
CA ILE A 346 7.98 -3.63 -32.53
C ILE A 346 7.61 -2.29 -33.17
N GLY A 347 8.42 -1.25 -33.00
CA GLY A 347 7.99 0.10 -33.35
C GLY A 347 9.09 1.15 -33.34
N LYS A 348 8.68 2.41 -33.35
CA LYS A 348 9.57 3.58 -33.28
C LYS A 348 8.87 4.79 -32.67
N VAL A 349 9.67 5.70 -32.11
CA VAL A 349 9.21 7.02 -31.66
C VAL A 349 8.96 7.94 -32.87
N THR A 350 7.86 8.69 -32.86
CA THR A 350 7.45 9.63 -33.91
C THR A 350 7.30 11.06 -33.37
N GLU A 351 7.23 12.06 -34.24
CA GLU A 351 7.08 13.48 -33.85
C GLU A 351 5.64 13.99 -33.84
N ASP A 352 4.72 13.22 -34.42
CA ASP A 352 3.32 13.61 -34.70
C ASP A 352 2.40 13.58 -33.47
N ARG A 353 2.89 13.09 -32.32
CA ARG A 353 2.13 12.94 -31.07
C ARG A 353 0.91 12.04 -31.21
N LEU A 354 0.99 11.09 -32.13
CA LEU A 354 -0.02 10.05 -32.32
C LEU A 354 0.49 8.73 -31.77
N LEU A 355 -0.42 7.97 -31.17
CA LEU A 355 -0.26 6.53 -31.00
C LEU A 355 -0.82 5.87 -32.26
N THR A 356 0.08 5.35 -33.11
CA THR A 356 -0.28 4.67 -34.36
C THR A 356 -0.03 3.17 -34.22
N ILE A 357 -1.08 2.37 -34.31
CA ILE A 357 -0.99 0.91 -34.28
C ILE A 357 -1.16 0.38 -35.69
N LYS A 358 -0.22 -0.44 -36.12
CA LYS A 358 -0.21 -1.13 -37.40
C LYS A 358 -0.34 -2.63 -37.22
N ASN A 359 -0.94 -3.29 -38.19
CA ASN A 359 -0.80 -4.71 -38.41
C ASN A 359 -0.16 -4.91 -39.79
N ARG A 360 1.16 -5.10 -39.81
CA ARG A 360 1.98 -5.02 -41.03
C ARG A 360 1.85 -3.63 -41.68
N ASP A 361 1.27 -3.56 -42.88
CA ASP A 361 1.12 -2.32 -43.65
C ASP A 361 -0.20 -1.58 -43.37
N GLU A 362 -1.15 -2.19 -42.65
CA GLU A 362 -2.45 -1.61 -42.35
C GLU A 362 -2.42 -0.82 -41.03
N ILE A 363 -2.91 0.43 -41.02
CA ILE A 363 -3.13 1.19 -39.79
C ILE A 363 -4.47 0.76 -39.19
N VAL A 364 -4.40 0.14 -38.02
CA VAL A 364 -5.56 -0.42 -37.31
C VAL A 364 -6.00 0.45 -36.14
N ALA A 365 -5.18 1.39 -35.66
CA ALA A 365 -5.59 2.46 -34.77
C ALA A 365 -4.70 3.69 -34.93
N GLN A 366 -5.28 4.89 -34.79
CA GLN A 366 -4.53 6.13 -34.80
C GLN A 366 -5.21 7.15 -33.88
N ILE A 367 -4.58 7.41 -32.72
CA ILE A 367 -5.18 8.17 -31.63
C ILE A 367 -4.21 9.27 -31.17
N PRO A 368 -4.65 10.52 -30.96
CA PRO A 368 -3.84 11.53 -30.29
C PRO A 368 -3.43 11.08 -28.89
N VAL A 369 -2.15 11.16 -28.55
CA VAL A 369 -1.63 10.69 -27.25
C VAL A 369 -2.31 11.42 -26.07
N SER A 370 -2.61 12.71 -26.23
CA SER A 370 -3.31 13.52 -25.21
C SER A 370 -4.72 13.00 -24.91
N ALA A 371 -5.42 12.45 -25.91
CA ALA A 371 -6.77 11.91 -25.76
C ALA A 371 -6.81 10.69 -24.81
N LEU A 372 -5.72 9.93 -24.73
CA LEU A 372 -5.58 8.77 -23.85
C LEU A 372 -5.06 9.12 -22.45
N THR A 373 -4.56 10.34 -22.26
CA THR A 373 -3.82 10.74 -21.05
C THR A 373 -4.42 12.00 -20.44
N SER A 374 -3.89 13.19 -20.77
CA SER A 374 -4.26 14.46 -20.15
C SER A 374 -5.71 14.90 -20.41
N GLU A 375 -6.33 14.42 -21.49
CA GLU A 375 -7.71 14.77 -21.87
C GLU A 375 -8.74 13.70 -21.48
N ALA A 376 -8.31 12.65 -20.77
CA ALA A 376 -9.23 11.68 -20.18
C ALA A 376 -10.29 12.39 -19.29
N PRO A 377 -11.50 11.83 -19.16
CA PRO A 377 -12.53 12.38 -18.28
C PRO A 377 -12.02 12.61 -16.85
N VAL A 378 -12.49 13.69 -16.24
CA VAL A 378 -12.28 14.01 -14.84
C VAL A 378 -13.62 14.42 -14.27
N TYR A 379 -14.04 13.77 -13.19
CA TYR A 379 -15.34 13.94 -12.59
C TYR A 379 -15.24 14.60 -11.22
N GLU A 380 -16.10 15.58 -10.98
CA GLU A 380 -16.43 16.04 -9.64
C GLU A 380 -17.67 15.26 -9.19
N ARG A 381 -17.42 14.08 -8.59
CA ARG A 381 -18.50 13.22 -8.11
C ARG A 381 -19.25 13.89 -6.95
N PRO A 382 -20.57 13.69 -6.82
CA PRO A 382 -21.33 14.24 -5.71
C PRO A 382 -20.81 13.70 -4.37
N MET A 383 -20.91 14.49 -3.30
CA MET A 383 -20.52 14.11 -1.95
C MET A 383 -21.64 14.39 -0.95
N ALA A 384 -21.92 13.46 -0.05
CA ALA A 384 -22.87 13.65 1.05
C ALA A 384 -22.48 12.81 2.26
N THR A 385 -22.62 13.36 3.47
CA THR A 385 -22.40 12.59 4.70
C THR A 385 -23.37 11.40 4.80
N PRO A 386 -22.89 10.19 5.15
CA PRO A 386 -23.76 9.03 5.34
C PRO A 386 -24.79 9.28 6.45
N LYS A 387 -26.03 8.81 6.24
CA LYS A 387 -27.13 8.96 7.23
C LYS A 387 -26.83 8.29 8.57
N PHE A 388 -25.96 7.28 8.59
CA PHE A 388 -25.58 6.56 9.80
C PHE A 388 -24.41 7.22 10.56
N GLN A 389 -23.82 8.32 10.06
CA GLN A 389 -22.58 8.88 10.62
C GLN A 389 -22.72 9.27 12.10
N GLU A 390 -23.78 10.00 12.45
CA GLU A 390 -24.05 10.41 13.83
C GLU A 390 -24.30 9.19 14.75
N LEU A 391 -24.93 8.14 14.22
CA LEU A 391 -25.21 6.91 14.96
C LEU A 391 -23.93 6.16 15.28
N VAL A 392 -23.00 6.03 14.33
CA VAL A 392 -21.72 5.34 14.56
C VAL A 392 -20.76 6.17 15.40
N GLN A 393 -20.85 7.50 15.40
CA GLN A 393 -20.04 8.35 16.28
C GLN A 393 -20.57 8.40 17.73
N SER A 394 -21.84 8.05 17.96
CA SER A 394 -22.44 8.07 19.27
C SER A 394 -22.03 6.86 20.11
N LEU A 395 -21.38 7.12 21.25
CA LEU A 395 -21.04 6.12 22.26
C LEU A 395 -21.37 6.67 23.64
N ASN A 396 -22.25 5.99 24.36
CA ASN A 396 -22.44 6.24 25.78
C ASN A 396 -21.43 5.40 26.57
N ILE A 397 -20.32 6.00 26.99
CA ILE A 397 -19.24 5.31 27.71
C ILE A 397 -19.72 4.71 29.04
N GLU A 398 -20.68 5.34 29.72
CA GLU A 398 -21.25 4.84 30.99
C GLU A 398 -22.01 3.51 30.79
N SER A 399 -22.50 3.25 29.57
CA SER A 399 -23.18 2.00 29.23
C SER A 399 -22.22 0.84 28.94
N ILE A 400 -20.93 1.13 28.75
CA ILE A 400 -19.90 0.12 28.53
C ILE A 400 -19.54 -0.51 29.87
N GLN A 401 -19.77 -1.81 29.99
CA GLN A 401 -19.49 -2.54 31.23
C GLN A 401 -18.00 -2.81 31.35
N GLU A 402 -17.41 -2.45 32.49
CA GLU A 402 -16.02 -2.84 32.77
C GLU A 402 -15.88 -4.37 32.84
N PRO A 403 -14.75 -4.92 32.37
CA PRO A 403 -14.53 -6.36 32.43
C PRO A 403 -14.35 -6.79 33.89
N LYS A 404 -14.82 -7.99 34.21
CA LYS A 404 -14.66 -8.56 35.56
C LYS A 404 -13.18 -8.80 35.93
N SER A 405 -12.33 -8.98 34.93
CA SER A 405 -10.88 -9.15 35.05
C SER A 405 -10.20 -8.47 33.89
N TYR A 406 -9.35 -7.48 34.17
CA TYR A 406 -8.53 -6.84 33.12
C TYR A 406 -7.44 -7.79 32.60
N SER A 407 -6.94 -8.73 33.43
CA SER A 407 -6.03 -9.79 32.96
C SER A 407 -6.67 -10.64 31.87
N GLU A 408 -7.94 -11.05 32.04
CA GLU A 408 -8.64 -11.81 31.01
C GLU A 408 -8.93 -10.96 29.77
N ALA A 409 -9.30 -9.68 29.95
CA ALA A 409 -9.50 -8.76 28.83
C ALA A 409 -8.23 -8.59 27.99
N LEU A 410 -7.07 -8.37 28.64
CA LEU A 410 -5.77 -8.30 27.97
C LEU A 410 -5.44 -9.62 27.26
N ARG A 411 -5.65 -10.77 27.91
CA ARG A 411 -5.43 -12.09 27.29
C ARG A 411 -6.30 -12.30 26.05
N THR A 412 -7.57 -11.87 26.10
CA THR A 412 -8.48 -11.93 24.95
C THR A 412 -8.00 -11.04 23.81
N LEU A 413 -7.56 -9.81 24.10
CA LEU A 413 -7.01 -8.89 23.11
C LEU A 413 -5.75 -9.45 22.44
N LEU A 414 -4.78 -9.92 23.22
CA LEU A 414 -3.56 -10.55 22.69
C LEU A 414 -3.86 -11.77 21.81
N GLY A 415 -4.95 -12.48 22.07
CA GLY A 415 -5.42 -13.62 21.27
C GLY A 415 -6.29 -13.25 20.06
N SER A 416 -6.63 -11.98 19.85
CA SER A 416 -7.39 -11.50 18.69
C SER A 416 -6.52 -11.52 17.44
N PRO A 417 -6.95 -12.08 16.29
CA PRO A 417 -6.13 -12.18 15.09
C PRO A 417 -5.51 -10.87 14.59
N SER A 418 -6.18 -9.72 14.79
CA SER A 418 -5.65 -8.40 14.39
C SER A 418 -4.47 -7.95 15.27
N LEU A 419 -4.45 -8.31 16.56
CA LEU A 419 -3.38 -7.93 17.50
C LEU A 419 -2.32 -9.04 17.66
N ALA A 420 -2.73 -10.30 17.57
CA ALA A 420 -1.88 -11.46 17.79
C ALA A 420 -0.64 -11.50 16.87
N SER A 421 0.34 -12.32 17.24
CA SER A 421 1.56 -12.53 16.46
C SER A 421 1.25 -12.89 15.00
N LYS A 422 1.92 -12.21 14.07
CA LYS A 422 1.89 -12.54 12.64
C LYS A 422 2.96 -13.56 12.24
N GLU A 423 3.54 -14.27 13.21
CA GLU A 423 4.62 -15.24 13.00
C GLU A 423 4.29 -16.36 12.03
N TRP A 424 3.06 -16.88 12.08
CA TRP A 424 2.62 -17.88 11.10
C TRP A 424 2.75 -17.38 9.66
N VAL A 425 2.54 -16.08 9.43
CA VAL A 425 2.65 -15.44 8.10
C VAL A 425 4.10 -15.25 7.70
N TYR A 426 4.88 -14.50 8.49
CA TYR A 426 6.22 -14.11 8.05
C TYR A 426 7.25 -15.26 8.06
N ARG A 427 6.97 -16.38 8.74
CA ARG A 427 7.79 -17.62 8.61
C ARG A 427 7.67 -18.28 7.23
N GLN A 428 6.65 -17.93 6.45
CA GLN A 428 6.49 -18.40 5.07
C GLN A 428 7.26 -17.52 4.07
N TYR A 429 7.65 -16.32 4.50
CA TYR A 429 8.43 -15.39 3.71
C TYR A 429 9.91 -15.52 4.04
N ASP A 430 10.75 -15.35 3.02
CA ASP A 430 12.09 -14.92 3.30
C ASP A 430 12.08 -13.47 3.79
N HIS A 431 12.87 -13.20 4.82
CA HIS A 431 13.07 -11.87 5.40
C HIS A 431 14.57 -11.55 5.60
N MET A 432 15.48 -12.37 5.06
CA MET A 432 16.93 -12.30 5.30
C MET A 432 17.78 -12.37 4.04
N VAL A 433 17.22 -12.74 2.88
CA VAL A 433 17.88 -12.70 1.57
C VAL A 433 18.39 -11.29 1.31
N GLN A 434 19.52 -11.24 0.60
CA GLN A 434 20.37 -10.05 0.46
C GLN A 434 21.06 -9.59 1.76
N THR A 435 20.78 -10.18 2.93
CA THR A 435 21.46 -9.94 4.23
C THR A 435 21.44 -8.47 4.68
N ASN A 436 20.41 -7.73 4.26
CA ASN A 436 20.28 -6.29 4.55
C ASN A 436 19.40 -5.99 5.77
N THR A 437 18.43 -6.85 6.06
CA THR A 437 17.50 -6.72 7.20
C THR A 437 18.28 -6.62 8.52
N VAL A 438 17.88 -5.66 9.34
CA VAL A 438 18.45 -5.37 10.67
C VAL A 438 17.37 -5.56 11.72
N VAL A 439 16.20 -4.95 11.50
CA VAL A 439 14.98 -5.21 12.26
C VAL A 439 14.01 -5.86 11.28
N GLY A 440 13.72 -7.14 11.53
CA GLY A 440 12.79 -7.93 10.72
C GLY A 440 11.36 -7.92 11.30
N PRO A 441 10.45 -8.67 10.67
CA PRO A 441 9.06 -8.73 11.11
C PRO A 441 8.96 -9.28 12.55
N GLY A 442 8.08 -8.67 13.35
CA GLY A 442 7.91 -9.01 14.77
C GLY A 442 9.05 -8.57 15.69
N GLY A 443 10.01 -7.78 15.20
CA GLY A 443 11.13 -7.27 16.00
C GLY A 443 10.94 -5.86 16.57
N GLY A 444 10.11 -5.03 15.95
CA GLY A 444 9.82 -3.65 16.35
C GLY A 444 8.71 -3.05 15.47
N ASP A 445 8.46 -1.75 15.65
CA ASP A 445 7.35 -1.02 15.04
C ASP A 445 7.53 -0.79 13.53
N ALA A 446 8.77 -0.80 13.04
CA ALA A 446 9.09 -0.65 11.63
C ALA A 446 10.22 -1.60 11.21
N ALA A 447 10.18 -2.03 9.94
CA ALA A 447 11.27 -2.81 9.36
C ALA A 447 12.47 -1.90 9.12
N VAL A 448 13.69 -2.38 9.38
CA VAL A 448 14.92 -1.62 9.14
C VAL A 448 15.86 -2.42 8.25
N ILE A 449 16.27 -1.82 7.13
CA ILE A 449 17.24 -2.39 6.19
C ILE A 449 18.49 -1.50 6.10
N ARG A 450 19.67 -2.10 6.17
CA ARG A 450 20.94 -1.37 6.02
C ARG A 450 21.24 -1.08 4.55
N ILE A 451 21.90 0.04 4.28
CA ILE A 451 22.49 0.31 2.97
C ILE A 451 23.95 -0.14 3.00
N LYS A 452 24.25 -1.27 2.35
CA LYS A 452 25.58 -1.87 2.33
C LYS A 452 26.66 -0.89 1.87
N GLY A 453 27.80 -0.92 2.57
CA GLY A 453 28.93 -0.02 2.28
C GLY A 453 28.75 1.40 2.81
N THR A 454 27.71 1.66 3.60
CA THR A 454 27.45 2.94 4.27
C THR A 454 27.14 2.73 5.75
N ASP A 455 27.09 3.82 6.51
CA ASP A 455 26.60 3.88 7.89
C ASP A 455 25.11 4.28 7.96
N ARG A 456 24.35 4.08 6.89
CA ARG A 456 22.93 4.44 6.82
C ARG A 456 22.02 3.23 6.74
N ALA A 457 20.79 3.42 7.19
CA ALA A 457 19.71 2.47 7.05
C ALA A 457 18.40 3.16 6.66
N LEU A 458 17.52 2.40 6.03
CA LEU A 458 16.16 2.81 5.72
C LEU A 458 15.21 2.05 6.65
N ALA A 459 14.25 2.77 7.20
CA ALA A 459 13.15 2.20 7.96
C ALA A 459 11.85 2.33 7.16
N ILE A 460 10.94 1.37 7.30
CA ILE A 460 9.70 1.32 6.53
C ILE A 460 8.57 0.83 7.45
N SER A 461 7.45 1.55 7.43
CA SER A 461 6.19 1.10 8.03
C SER A 461 5.06 1.22 7.01
N VAL A 462 3.99 0.45 7.21
CA VAL A 462 2.76 0.51 6.42
C VAL A 462 1.58 0.39 7.38
N ASP A 463 0.70 1.39 7.37
CA ASP A 463 -0.33 1.55 8.40
C ASP A 463 -1.65 2.08 7.80
N GLY A 464 -2.80 1.68 8.39
CA GLY A 464 -4.11 2.20 7.97
C GLY A 464 -5.31 1.65 8.76
N ASN A 465 -5.74 2.35 9.82
CA ASN A 465 -6.88 1.93 10.63
C ASN A 465 -8.23 2.30 9.99
N SER A 466 -8.88 1.31 9.36
CA SER A 466 -10.16 1.51 8.66
C SER A 466 -11.34 1.81 9.59
N THR A 467 -11.27 1.39 10.85
CA THR A 467 -12.35 1.64 11.81
C THR A 467 -12.37 3.13 12.18
N TYR A 468 -11.21 3.76 12.38
CA TYR A 468 -11.17 5.20 12.56
C TYR A 468 -11.67 5.96 11.33
N CYS A 469 -11.32 5.50 10.13
CA CYS A 469 -11.77 6.12 8.88
C CYS A 469 -13.29 5.98 8.66
N LEU A 470 -13.91 4.90 9.12
CA LEU A 470 -15.37 4.77 9.15
C LEU A 470 -16.01 5.82 10.10
N LEU A 471 -15.46 5.93 11.31
CA LEU A 471 -16.03 6.75 12.37
C LEU A 471 -15.81 8.25 12.15
N ASN A 472 -14.66 8.62 11.61
CA ASN A 472 -14.36 9.97 11.13
C ASN A 472 -13.26 9.91 10.05
N PRO A 473 -13.62 10.02 8.75
CA PRO A 473 -12.66 9.86 7.67
C PRO A 473 -11.49 10.84 7.71
N TYR A 474 -11.71 12.08 8.14
CA TYR A 474 -10.64 13.08 8.25
C TYR A 474 -9.61 12.68 9.30
N TYR A 475 -10.06 12.38 10.53
CA TYR A 475 -9.12 11.95 11.57
C TYR A 475 -8.50 10.59 11.28
N GLY A 476 -9.26 9.63 10.73
CA GLY A 476 -8.74 8.33 10.34
C GLY A 476 -7.60 8.45 9.31
N GLY A 477 -7.78 9.28 8.28
CA GLY A 477 -6.73 9.57 7.30
C GLY A 477 -5.51 10.26 7.92
N ALA A 478 -5.71 11.25 8.80
CA ALA A 478 -4.61 11.93 9.48
C ALA A 478 -3.84 11.00 10.43
N ILE A 479 -4.55 10.11 11.15
CA ILE A 479 -3.97 9.14 12.08
C ILE A 479 -3.12 8.11 11.33
N ALA A 480 -3.55 7.61 10.17
CA ALA A 480 -2.75 6.66 9.38
C ALA A 480 -1.35 7.23 9.06
N VAL A 481 -1.27 8.51 8.66
CA VAL A 481 0.02 9.18 8.42
C VAL A 481 0.82 9.36 9.71
N ALA A 482 0.15 9.77 10.79
CA ALA A 482 0.79 10.01 12.09
C ALA A 482 1.39 8.74 12.67
N GLU A 483 0.64 7.65 12.68
CA GLU A 483 1.05 6.34 13.18
C GLU A 483 2.23 5.77 12.38
N ALA A 484 2.16 5.80 11.04
CA ALA A 484 3.29 5.35 10.22
C ALA A 484 4.57 6.15 10.49
N ALA A 485 4.46 7.49 10.61
CA ALA A 485 5.58 8.33 11.00
C ALA A 485 6.11 7.99 12.41
N ARG A 486 5.21 7.69 13.36
CA ARG A 486 5.53 7.32 14.74
C ARG A 486 6.29 6.00 14.81
N ASN A 487 5.86 4.99 14.05
CA ASN A 487 6.50 3.68 13.95
C ASN A 487 7.95 3.77 13.46
N LEU A 488 8.22 4.64 12.48
CA LEU A 488 9.58 4.94 12.04
C LEU A 488 10.43 5.59 13.14
N VAL A 489 9.83 6.51 13.91
CA VAL A 489 10.53 7.19 15.01
C VAL A 489 10.85 6.22 16.15
N CYS A 490 9.99 5.24 16.42
CA CYS A 490 10.22 4.19 17.43
C CYS A 490 11.46 3.33 17.10
N VAL A 491 11.87 3.22 15.84
CA VAL A 491 13.14 2.56 15.45
C VAL A 491 14.31 3.53 15.25
N GLY A 492 14.09 4.83 15.53
CA GLY A 492 15.09 5.90 15.44
C GLY A 492 15.25 6.52 14.05
N ALA A 493 14.31 6.30 13.13
CA ALA A 493 14.35 6.85 11.78
C ALA A 493 13.59 8.18 11.69
N LYS A 494 14.12 9.11 10.87
CA LYS A 494 13.41 10.33 10.50
C LYS A 494 12.51 10.02 9.29
N PRO A 495 11.18 10.20 9.35
CA PRO A 495 10.31 10.09 8.18
C PRO A 495 10.72 11.10 7.09
N ILE A 496 10.75 10.68 5.82
CA ILE A 496 11.20 11.52 4.70
C ILE A 496 10.23 11.59 3.51
N ALA A 497 9.41 10.58 3.29
CA ALA A 497 8.43 10.54 2.19
C ALA A 497 7.40 9.43 2.38
N LEU A 498 6.26 9.57 1.70
CA LEU A 498 5.09 8.69 1.80
C LEU A 498 4.64 8.18 0.44
N THR A 499 4.10 6.97 0.41
CA THR A 499 3.28 6.44 -0.68
C THR A 499 1.93 5.99 -0.13
N ASP A 500 0.83 6.24 -0.84
CA ASP A 500 -0.51 5.85 -0.39
C ASP A 500 -1.16 4.77 -1.27
N CYS A 501 -2.00 3.93 -0.68
CA CYS A 501 -2.88 3.00 -1.38
C CYS A 501 -4.31 3.19 -0.85
N LEU A 502 -5.14 3.90 -1.61
CA LEU A 502 -6.47 4.32 -1.20
C LEU A 502 -7.52 3.28 -1.65
N ASN A 503 -8.11 2.55 -0.70
CA ASN A 503 -9.07 1.48 -0.98
C ASN A 503 -10.48 1.88 -0.52
N PHE A 504 -11.40 2.05 -1.47
CA PHE A 504 -12.76 2.53 -1.22
C PHE A 504 -13.79 1.79 -2.10
N GLY A 505 -15.07 1.92 -1.72
CA GLY A 505 -16.21 1.38 -2.48
C GLY A 505 -16.50 2.13 -3.78
N ASN A 506 -17.74 2.07 -4.25
CA ASN A 506 -18.15 2.71 -5.50
C ASN A 506 -18.14 4.27 -5.38
N PRO A 507 -17.31 4.99 -6.18
CA PRO A 507 -17.14 6.45 -6.08
C PRO A 507 -18.34 7.25 -6.59
N GLU A 508 -19.31 6.61 -7.23
CA GLU A 508 -20.54 7.25 -7.70
C GLU A 508 -21.54 7.47 -6.56
N ARG A 509 -21.33 6.79 -5.43
CA ARG A 509 -22.12 6.97 -4.22
C ARG A 509 -21.64 8.20 -3.45
N PRO A 510 -22.52 9.18 -3.18
CA PRO A 510 -22.12 10.40 -2.48
C PRO A 510 -21.43 10.19 -1.13
N GLU A 511 -21.84 9.17 -0.39
CA GLU A 511 -21.27 8.81 0.90
C GLU A 511 -19.85 8.23 0.81
N VAL A 512 -19.57 7.45 -0.24
CA VAL A 512 -18.24 6.89 -0.47
C VAL A 512 -17.29 8.01 -0.87
N MET A 513 -17.68 8.85 -1.84
CA MET A 513 -16.83 9.97 -2.26
C MET A 513 -16.61 10.98 -1.14
N TRP A 514 -17.62 11.22 -0.30
CA TRP A 514 -17.45 12.06 0.90
C TRP A 514 -16.36 11.52 1.83
N SER A 515 -16.38 10.21 2.13
CA SER A 515 -15.35 9.60 2.97
C SER A 515 -13.97 9.60 2.31
N PHE A 516 -13.89 9.37 1.00
CA PHE A 516 -12.66 9.42 0.21
C PHE A 516 -12.02 10.81 0.28
N ALA A 517 -12.79 11.85 -0.04
CA ALA A 517 -12.32 13.23 -0.06
C ALA A 517 -11.80 13.68 1.32
N LEU A 518 -12.51 13.31 2.40
CA LEU A 518 -12.10 13.64 3.76
C LEU A 518 -10.88 12.85 4.24
N CYS A 519 -10.75 11.56 3.89
CA CYS A 519 -9.51 10.81 4.17
C CYS A 519 -8.30 11.49 3.52
N VAL A 520 -8.41 11.80 2.22
CA VAL A 520 -7.35 12.51 1.47
C VAL A 520 -7.05 13.87 2.10
N GLU A 521 -8.07 14.60 2.57
CA GLU A 521 -7.89 15.87 3.28
C GLU A 521 -7.08 15.73 4.57
N GLY A 522 -7.47 14.81 5.45
CA GLY A 522 -6.78 14.57 6.70
C GLY A 522 -5.35 14.06 6.50
N MET A 523 -5.15 13.15 5.55
CA MET A 523 -3.82 12.69 5.15
C MET A 523 -2.96 13.84 4.62
N SER A 524 -3.52 14.67 3.74
CA SER A 524 -2.81 15.81 3.15
C SER A 524 -2.34 16.80 4.22
N GLU A 525 -3.22 17.14 5.17
CA GLU A 525 -2.87 18.03 6.27
C GLU A 525 -1.80 17.42 7.18
N ALA A 526 -1.90 16.13 7.51
CA ALA A 526 -0.88 15.43 8.28
C ALA A 526 0.49 15.44 7.57
N CYS A 527 0.53 15.14 6.27
CA CYS A 527 1.73 15.23 5.44
C CYS A 527 2.35 16.64 5.47
N ASP A 528 1.53 17.70 5.37
CA ASP A 528 1.98 19.08 5.44
C ASP A 528 2.54 19.45 6.82
N GLN A 529 1.90 18.98 7.89
CA GLN A 529 2.32 19.25 9.27
C GLN A 529 3.65 18.54 9.60
N PHE A 530 3.79 17.28 9.20
CA PHE A 530 4.98 16.47 9.46
C PHE A 530 6.09 16.66 8.43
N LYS A 531 5.82 17.41 7.35
CA LYS A 531 6.75 17.63 6.23
C LYS A 531 7.15 16.33 5.53
N ILE A 532 6.16 15.47 5.31
CA ILE A 532 6.30 14.17 4.64
C ILE A 532 5.59 14.27 3.28
N PRO A 533 6.31 14.51 2.18
CA PRO A 533 5.71 14.60 0.86
C PRO A 533 5.22 13.23 0.37
N VAL A 534 4.12 13.22 -0.37
CA VAL A 534 3.61 12.05 -1.10
C VAL A 534 4.35 11.95 -2.43
N VAL A 535 5.08 10.85 -2.64
CA VAL A 535 5.93 10.66 -3.83
C VAL A 535 5.35 9.68 -4.84
N SER A 536 4.41 8.83 -4.43
CA SER A 536 3.71 7.86 -5.29
C SER A 536 2.43 7.40 -4.61
N GLY A 537 1.59 6.66 -5.32
CA GLY A 537 0.44 6.00 -4.72
C GLY A 537 -0.37 5.19 -5.71
N ASN A 538 -1.47 4.64 -5.21
CA ASN A 538 -2.46 3.86 -5.94
C ASN A 538 -3.87 4.13 -5.39
N VAL A 539 -4.89 4.04 -6.25
CA VAL A 539 -6.29 4.18 -5.84
C VAL A 539 -7.08 2.99 -6.36
N SER A 540 -7.64 2.22 -5.44
CA SER A 540 -8.57 1.12 -5.69
C SER A 540 -9.98 1.53 -5.31
N LEU A 541 -10.83 1.75 -6.30
CA LEU A 541 -12.25 2.06 -6.14
C LEU A 541 -13.10 0.81 -6.44
N TYR A 542 -14.41 0.90 -6.22
CA TYR A 542 -15.35 -0.20 -6.48
C TYR A 542 -15.09 -1.49 -5.67
N ASN A 543 -14.46 -1.38 -4.49
CA ASN A 543 -14.32 -2.48 -3.52
C ASN A 543 -15.65 -2.74 -2.80
N GLU A 544 -16.64 -3.24 -3.56
CA GLU A 544 -18.02 -3.39 -3.13
C GLU A 544 -18.67 -4.60 -3.80
N THR A 545 -19.49 -5.33 -3.03
CA THR A 545 -20.22 -6.50 -3.52
C THR A 545 -21.67 -6.43 -3.07
N ARG A 546 -22.62 -6.39 -4.02
CA ARG A 546 -24.08 -6.32 -3.78
C ARG A 546 -24.49 -5.12 -2.91
N GLY A 547 -23.90 -3.96 -3.18
CA GLY A 547 -24.23 -2.74 -2.48
C GLY A 547 -23.64 -2.58 -1.07
N LEU A 548 -22.76 -3.49 -0.66
CA LEU A 548 -22.00 -3.43 0.59
C LEU A 548 -20.52 -3.21 0.27
N GLY A 549 -20.06 -1.98 0.45
CA GLY A 549 -18.66 -1.58 0.32
C GLY A 549 -17.83 -1.94 1.55
N ILE A 550 -16.51 -2.02 1.37
CA ILE A 550 -15.55 -2.05 2.48
C ILE A 550 -15.63 -0.77 3.33
N TYR A 551 -15.00 -0.78 4.51
CA TYR A 551 -14.71 0.47 5.19
C TYR A 551 -13.73 1.32 4.38
N PRO A 552 -13.79 2.67 4.49
CA PRO A 552 -12.73 3.54 4.00
C PRO A 552 -11.36 3.06 4.50
N THR A 553 -10.45 2.68 3.59
CA THR A 553 -9.16 2.08 3.98
C THR A 553 -8.02 2.76 3.22
N PRO A 554 -7.65 3.99 3.61
CA PRO A 554 -6.40 4.60 3.20
C PRO A 554 -5.23 3.90 3.91
N VAL A 555 -4.41 3.21 3.14
CA VAL A 555 -3.15 2.63 3.64
C VAL A 555 -2.02 3.55 3.24
N VAL A 556 -1.10 3.83 4.14
CA VAL A 556 0.11 4.63 3.87
C VAL A 556 1.35 3.82 4.13
N GLY A 557 2.33 3.89 3.22
CA GLY A 557 3.69 3.40 3.44
C GLY A 557 4.63 4.58 3.59
N VAL A 558 5.37 4.66 4.69
CA VAL A 558 6.30 5.77 4.96
C VAL A 558 7.73 5.27 5.00
N LEU A 559 8.61 5.98 4.30
CA LEU A 559 10.05 5.74 4.30
C LEU A 559 10.73 6.66 5.30
N GLY A 560 11.58 6.09 6.15
CA GLY A 560 12.42 6.80 7.11
C GLY A 560 13.91 6.60 6.87
N LEU A 561 14.71 7.60 7.21
CA LEU A 561 16.17 7.56 7.11
C LEU A 561 16.82 7.52 8.50
N ILE A 562 17.76 6.60 8.68
CA ILE A 562 18.66 6.53 9.83
C ILE A 562 20.06 6.91 9.35
N GLU A 563 20.61 7.99 9.90
CA GLU A 563 21.97 8.45 9.65
C GLU A 563 22.88 8.08 10.83
N GLY A 564 24.01 7.42 10.57
CA GLY A 564 24.95 7.02 11.61
C GLY A 564 24.48 5.80 12.41
N MET A 565 24.30 4.68 11.71
CA MET A 565 23.78 3.41 12.23
C MET A 565 24.71 2.81 13.31
N LYS A 566 24.23 2.79 14.56
CA LYS A 566 24.80 1.94 15.63
C LYS A 566 23.96 0.68 15.79
N THR A 567 22.78 0.84 16.38
CA THR A 567 21.78 -0.22 16.56
C THR A 567 20.40 0.44 16.54
N PRO A 568 19.49 0.06 15.63
CA PRO A 568 18.11 0.55 15.68
C PRO A 568 17.42 0.15 16.99
N LEU A 569 16.46 0.98 17.41
CA LEU A 569 15.59 0.65 18.53
C LEU A 569 14.57 -0.42 18.10
N THR A 570 14.02 -1.10 19.10
CA THR A 570 13.01 -2.17 18.95
C THR A 570 12.08 -2.13 20.16
N ALA A 571 10.86 -2.64 20.02
CA ALA A 571 9.82 -2.58 21.06
C ALA A 571 10.18 -3.31 22.37
N GLY A 572 10.82 -4.48 22.28
CA GLY A 572 11.07 -5.34 23.44
C GLY A 572 12.03 -4.75 24.48
N PHE A 573 11.66 -4.82 25.77
CA PHE A 573 12.51 -4.39 26.89
C PHE A 573 13.87 -5.11 26.92
N LYS A 574 14.95 -4.37 27.18
CA LYS A 574 16.33 -4.87 27.00
C LYS A 574 17.01 -5.25 28.30
N GLU A 575 16.98 -4.38 29.30
CA GLU A 575 17.72 -4.58 30.55
C GLU A 575 16.77 -4.51 31.76
N PRO A 576 17.05 -5.22 32.86
CA PRO A 576 16.23 -5.16 34.07
C PRO A 576 16.49 -3.86 34.85
N ASN A 577 15.47 -3.41 35.60
CA ASN A 577 15.48 -2.19 36.40
C ASN A 577 15.64 -0.90 35.59
N GLU A 578 15.28 -0.93 34.30
CA GLU A 578 15.15 0.29 33.49
C GLU A 578 13.83 0.96 33.79
N VAL A 579 13.82 2.29 33.74
CA VAL A 579 12.63 3.10 33.97
C VAL A 579 11.78 3.08 32.71
N ILE A 580 10.49 2.80 32.88
CA ILE A 580 9.50 2.78 31.81
C ILE A 580 8.76 4.11 31.83
N VAL A 581 8.75 4.82 30.70
CA VAL A 581 8.11 6.13 30.54
C VAL A 581 7.15 6.09 29.36
N LEU A 582 5.93 6.57 29.58
CA LEU A 582 5.00 6.90 28.50
C LEU A 582 5.20 8.37 28.14
N ILE A 583 5.60 8.65 26.91
CA ILE A 583 5.66 10.01 26.36
C ILE A 583 4.33 10.23 25.64
N GLY A 584 3.60 11.28 26.02
CA GLY A 584 2.19 11.49 25.64
C GLY A 584 1.24 11.36 26.83
N GLU A 585 -0.06 11.43 26.54
CA GLU A 585 -1.13 11.44 27.55
C GLU A 585 -2.21 10.42 27.17
N THR A 586 -2.73 9.68 28.15
CA THR A 586 -3.91 8.83 27.96
C THR A 586 -5.16 9.64 28.27
N LEU A 587 -6.14 9.59 27.37
CA LEU A 587 -7.45 10.22 27.53
C LEU A 587 -8.54 9.15 27.65
N GLU A 588 -9.74 9.56 28.05
CA GLU A 588 -10.90 8.66 28.12
C GLU A 588 -11.52 8.42 26.72
N GLU A 589 -10.74 7.81 25.83
CA GLU A 589 -11.07 7.61 24.41
C GLU A 589 -11.15 6.11 24.08
N LEU A 590 -12.38 5.56 24.12
CA LEU A 590 -12.64 4.17 23.74
C LEU A 590 -13.17 3.98 22.32
N GLY A 591 -13.65 5.06 21.68
CA GLY A 591 -14.34 5.00 20.40
C GLY A 591 -13.48 4.37 19.30
N GLY A 592 -14.04 3.37 18.62
CA GLY A 592 -13.35 2.64 17.56
C GLY A 592 -12.24 1.68 18.00
N SER A 593 -12.02 1.49 19.32
CA SER A 593 -10.92 0.67 19.80
C SER A 593 -11.10 -0.83 19.56
N GLU A 594 -9.98 -1.56 19.43
CA GLU A 594 -9.97 -3.02 19.41
C GLU A 594 -10.56 -3.59 20.72
N TYR A 595 -10.44 -2.85 21.84
CA TYR A 595 -11.16 -3.20 23.07
C TYR A 595 -12.68 -3.21 22.89
N LEU A 596 -13.28 -2.15 22.34
CA LEU A 596 -14.72 -2.15 22.07
C LEU A 596 -15.13 -3.21 21.06
N LYS A 597 -14.32 -3.40 20.01
CA LYS A 597 -14.61 -4.38 18.97
C LYS A 597 -14.57 -5.81 19.51
N VAL A 598 -13.49 -6.19 20.19
CA VAL A 598 -13.26 -7.58 20.62
C VAL A 598 -14.09 -7.93 21.86
N LEU A 599 -14.17 -7.05 22.87
CA LEU A 599 -14.83 -7.37 24.13
C LEU A 599 -16.31 -7.01 24.14
N HIS A 600 -16.73 -6.03 23.33
CA HIS A 600 -18.10 -5.51 23.32
C HIS A 600 -18.82 -5.65 21.97
N SER A 601 -18.15 -6.18 20.95
CA SER A 601 -18.68 -6.32 19.58
C SER A 601 -19.22 -5.00 19.02
N GLN A 602 -18.50 -3.90 19.28
CA GLN A 602 -18.91 -2.54 18.93
C GLN A 602 -17.81 -1.80 18.17
N GLU A 603 -18.15 -1.30 16.98
CA GLU A 603 -17.29 -0.41 16.17
C GLU A 603 -17.98 0.94 16.04
N ARG A 604 -17.97 1.69 17.14
CA ARG A 604 -18.65 2.99 17.27
C ARG A 604 -17.94 3.91 18.27
N GLY A 605 -18.42 5.13 18.39
CA GLY A 605 -17.82 6.21 19.15
C GLY A 605 -17.00 7.13 18.27
N TYR A 606 -16.68 8.32 18.78
CA TYR A 606 -15.76 9.20 18.11
C TYR A 606 -14.35 8.59 18.18
N PRO A 607 -13.59 8.52 17.07
CA PRO A 607 -12.23 8.01 17.13
C PRO A 607 -11.33 8.98 17.93
N PRO A 608 -10.19 8.51 18.45
CA PRO A 608 -9.23 9.36 19.15
C PRO A 608 -8.87 10.63 18.34
N ILE A 609 -8.78 11.79 19.00
CA ILE A 609 -8.45 13.03 18.30
C ILE A 609 -6.94 13.18 18.15
N LEU A 610 -6.47 13.29 16.91
CA LEU A 610 -5.07 13.61 16.65
C LEU A 610 -4.81 15.11 16.79
N HIS A 611 -3.88 15.46 17.68
CA HIS A 611 -3.36 16.82 17.81
C HIS A 611 -1.95 16.92 17.20
N PHE A 612 -1.83 17.53 16.02
CA PHE A 612 -0.58 17.60 15.26
C PHE A 612 0.62 18.15 16.05
N GLU A 613 0.43 19.16 16.89
CA GLU A 613 1.52 19.71 17.71
C GLU A 613 2.01 18.72 18.77
N LYS A 614 1.09 17.96 19.39
CA LYS A 614 1.45 16.91 20.35
C LYS A 614 2.23 15.79 19.64
N GLU A 615 1.73 15.31 18.50
CA GLU A 615 2.40 14.26 17.71
C GLU A 615 3.81 14.69 17.30
N LYS A 616 3.98 15.90 16.74
CA LYS A 616 5.29 16.46 16.38
C LYS A 616 6.23 16.52 17.58
N GLY A 617 5.73 16.95 18.73
CA GLY A 617 6.51 17.02 19.97
C GLY A 617 6.99 15.65 20.43
N VAL A 618 6.09 14.67 20.50
CA VAL A 618 6.39 13.29 20.91
C VAL A 618 7.40 12.64 19.97
N GLN A 619 7.18 12.72 18.66
CA GLN A 619 8.10 12.18 17.67
C GLN A 619 9.48 12.86 17.73
N LYS A 620 9.53 14.20 17.91
CA LYS A 620 10.78 14.94 18.04
C LYS A 620 11.58 14.50 19.28
N VAL A 621 10.92 14.31 20.42
CA VAL A 621 11.57 13.85 21.66
C VAL A 621 12.21 12.49 21.45
N VAL A 622 11.44 11.51 20.94
CA VAL A 622 11.92 10.13 20.77
C VAL A 622 13.04 10.07 19.74
N LEU A 623 12.91 10.75 18.59
CA LEU A 623 13.97 10.79 17.59
C LEU A 623 15.27 11.41 18.12
N THR A 624 15.15 12.47 18.94
CA THR A 624 16.32 13.11 19.56
C THR A 624 16.97 12.19 20.59
N ALA A 625 16.17 11.57 21.46
CA ALA A 625 16.65 10.64 22.47
C ALA A 625 17.29 9.37 21.85
N ALA A 626 16.72 8.85 20.75
CA ALA A 626 17.29 7.75 19.98
C ALA A 626 18.67 8.11 19.42
N ARG A 627 18.81 9.32 18.84
CA ARG A 627 20.09 9.84 18.32
C ARG A 627 21.14 10.05 19.41
N GLU A 628 20.73 10.50 20.59
CA GLU A 628 21.60 10.62 21.77
C GLU A 628 21.99 9.26 22.37
N GLY A 629 21.32 8.17 21.97
CA GLY A 629 21.60 6.82 22.46
C GLY A 629 21.20 6.61 23.92
N ILE A 630 20.19 7.34 24.39
CA ILE A 630 19.74 7.28 25.79
C ILE A 630 18.53 6.35 26.02
N LEU A 631 17.91 5.88 24.93
CA LEU A 631 16.81 4.91 24.94
C LEU A 631 17.33 3.48 24.78
N SER A 632 16.74 2.55 25.52
CA SER A 632 17.01 1.12 25.42
C SER A 632 15.97 0.40 24.56
N SER A 633 14.70 0.80 24.66
CA SER A 633 13.62 0.37 23.78
C SER A 633 12.62 1.52 23.55
N ALA A 634 11.89 1.44 22.45
CA ALA A 634 10.76 2.30 22.14
C ALA A 634 9.71 1.48 21.38
N HIS A 635 8.44 1.71 21.68
CA HIS A 635 7.29 1.06 21.09
C HIS A 635 6.14 2.07 21.05
N ASP A 636 5.41 2.13 19.95
CA ASP A 636 4.24 2.97 19.87
C ASP A 636 3.08 2.43 20.75
N CYS A 637 2.03 3.23 20.96
CA CYS A 637 0.88 2.83 21.75
C CYS A 637 -0.42 3.08 20.98
N SER A 638 -0.70 2.16 20.06
CA SER A 638 -1.83 2.19 19.12
C SER A 638 -2.93 1.21 19.53
N GLU A 639 -3.24 0.19 18.72
CA GLU A 639 -4.39 -0.68 18.93
C GLU A 639 -4.31 -1.49 20.23
N GLY A 640 -5.42 -1.56 20.95
CA GLY A 640 -5.51 -2.21 22.26
C GLY A 640 -4.90 -1.41 23.41
N GLY A 641 -4.28 -0.26 23.14
CA GLY A 641 -3.88 0.74 24.13
C GLY A 641 -2.66 0.35 24.98
N LEU A 642 -2.53 1.02 26.12
CA LEU A 642 -1.33 0.97 26.96
C LEU A 642 -1.03 -0.44 27.49
N ALA A 643 -2.05 -1.19 27.88
CA ALA A 643 -1.89 -2.53 28.40
C ALA A 643 -1.35 -3.52 27.34
N VAL A 644 -1.78 -3.37 26.08
CA VAL A 644 -1.27 -4.19 24.97
C VAL A 644 0.17 -3.80 24.64
N ALA A 645 0.47 -2.51 24.50
CA ALA A 645 1.84 -2.05 24.23
C ALA A 645 2.85 -2.50 25.31
N LEU A 646 2.46 -2.44 26.59
CA LEU A 646 3.28 -2.98 27.70
C LEU A 646 3.47 -4.50 27.57
N ALA A 647 2.41 -5.24 27.24
CA ALA A 647 2.48 -6.68 27.07
C ALA A 647 3.38 -7.08 25.89
N GLU A 648 3.26 -6.41 24.74
CA GLU A 648 4.11 -6.64 23.57
C GLU A 648 5.57 -6.32 23.89
N SER A 649 5.86 -5.23 24.61
CA SER A 649 7.22 -4.90 25.08
C SER A 649 7.81 -5.99 25.98
N CYS A 650 6.98 -6.66 26.80
CA CYS A 650 7.41 -7.81 27.60
C CYS A 650 7.63 -9.07 26.73
N ILE A 651 6.71 -9.36 25.81
CA ILE A 651 6.74 -10.56 24.95
C ILE A 651 7.92 -10.52 23.98
N LEU A 652 8.20 -9.36 23.40
CA LEU A 652 9.26 -9.10 22.44
C LEU A 652 10.63 -8.90 23.11
N SER A 653 10.67 -8.86 24.45
CA SER A 653 11.93 -8.85 25.18
C SER A 653 12.76 -10.11 24.86
N PRO A 654 14.05 -9.97 24.51
CA PRO A 654 14.91 -11.11 24.19
C PRO A 654 15.10 -12.07 25.38
N THR A 655 14.87 -11.58 26.60
CA THR A 655 14.99 -12.36 27.84
C THR A 655 13.64 -12.70 28.46
N SER A 656 12.52 -12.48 27.75
CA SER A 656 11.16 -12.67 28.29
C SER A 656 10.93 -11.91 29.60
N MET A 657 11.37 -10.65 29.62
CA MET A 657 11.33 -9.78 30.79
C MET A 657 9.93 -9.23 31.04
N GLY A 658 9.51 -9.24 32.30
CA GLY A 658 8.28 -8.60 32.76
C GLY A 658 8.44 -7.10 33.03
N ALA A 659 7.42 -6.53 33.67
CA ALA A 659 7.43 -5.15 34.14
C ALA A 659 6.51 -4.96 35.35
N MET A 660 6.92 -4.08 36.27
CA MET A 660 6.09 -3.61 37.39
C MET A 660 5.67 -2.17 37.10
N ILE A 661 4.36 -1.96 37.01
CA ILE A 661 3.74 -0.71 36.57
C ILE A 661 2.76 -0.22 37.63
N ALA A 662 2.86 1.05 38.00
CA ALA A 662 1.92 1.75 38.84
C ALA A 662 1.27 2.87 38.03
N LEU A 663 -0.04 2.77 37.84
CA LEU A 663 -0.82 3.71 37.06
C LEU A 663 -1.73 4.53 37.96
N ASP A 664 -1.71 5.84 37.76
CA ASP A 664 -2.69 6.77 38.30
C ASP A 664 -3.66 7.13 37.16
N ALA A 665 -4.88 6.60 37.24
CA ALA A 665 -5.91 6.87 36.23
C ALA A 665 -6.63 8.21 36.48
N GLY A 666 -6.42 8.86 37.64
CA GLY A 666 -7.13 10.05 38.05
C GLY A 666 -8.65 9.88 37.93
N THR A 667 -9.26 10.68 37.05
CA THR A 667 -10.71 10.63 36.78
C THR A 667 -11.10 9.74 35.60
N ILE A 668 -10.14 9.17 34.88
CA ILE A 668 -10.39 8.31 33.71
C ILE A 668 -10.81 6.93 34.20
N ARG A 669 -11.82 6.35 33.58
CA ARG A 669 -12.21 4.96 33.85
C ARG A 669 -11.04 3.99 33.65
N PRO A 670 -10.86 2.99 34.54
CA PRO A 670 -9.76 2.03 34.45
C PRO A 670 -9.63 1.30 33.11
N ASP A 671 -10.72 0.83 32.52
CA ASP A 671 -10.70 0.14 31.23
C ASP A 671 -10.30 1.08 30.08
N ALA A 672 -10.80 2.32 30.07
CA ALA A 672 -10.38 3.34 29.12
C ALA A 672 -8.90 3.71 29.29
N TYR A 673 -8.39 3.80 30.52
CA TYR A 673 -6.98 4.10 30.74
C TYR A 673 -6.05 2.96 30.27
N LEU A 674 -6.46 1.71 30.46
CA LEU A 674 -5.70 0.53 30.07
C LEU A 674 -5.76 0.25 28.57
N PHE A 675 -6.94 0.37 27.96
CA PHE A 675 -7.21 -0.12 26.60
C PHE A 675 -7.68 0.96 25.61
N GLY A 676 -7.77 2.23 26.04
CA GLY A 676 -8.02 3.36 25.16
C GLY A 676 -6.83 3.62 24.23
N GLU A 677 -7.14 4.07 23.02
CA GLU A 677 -6.20 4.17 21.89
C GLU A 677 -5.84 5.63 21.58
N SER A 678 -5.70 6.45 22.63
CA SER A 678 -5.30 7.85 22.50
C SER A 678 -4.05 8.03 21.66
N GLN A 679 -4.05 9.06 20.81
CA GLN A 679 -2.99 9.34 19.84
C GLN A 679 -1.76 9.97 20.50
N SER A 680 -0.64 9.98 19.77
CA SER A 680 0.61 10.62 20.19
C SER A 680 1.19 10.05 21.47
N ARG A 681 1.30 8.71 21.54
CA ARG A 681 1.86 8.00 22.68
C ARG A 681 2.97 7.04 22.24
N ILE A 682 4.12 7.12 22.90
CA ILE A 682 5.25 6.20 22.71
C ILE A 682 5.72 5.74 24.09
N LEU A 683 5.79 4.42 24.27
CA LEU A 683 6.36 3.76 25.43
C LEU A 683 7.87 3.59 25.23
N VAL A 684 8.68 4.07 26.18
CA VAL A 684 10.14 3.91 26.13
C VAL A 684 10.69 3.31 27.42
N SER A 685 11.80 2.59 27.31
CA SER A 685 12.62 2.20 28.45
C SER A 685 13.97 2.92 28.41
N VAL A 686 14.42 3.39 29.57
CA VAL A 686 15.70 4.10 29.72
C VAL A 686 16.45 3.65 30.98
N PRO A 687 17.79 3.64 30.96
CA PRO A 687 18.58 3.54 32.18
C PRO A 687 18.23 4.71 33.13
N GLU A 688 18.18 4.47 34.44
CA GLU A 688 17.84 5.51 35.43
C GLU A 688 18.68 6.80 35.28
N ARG A 689 19.98 6.64 34.99
CA ARG A 689 20.90 7.77 34.73
C ARG A 689 20.50 8.68 33.56
N SER A 690 19.69 8.16 32.63
CA SER A 690 19.25 8.87 31.42
C SER A 690 17.89 9.56 31.61
N LEU A 691 17.15 9.24 32.68
CA LEU A 691 15.78 9.73 32.90
C LEU A 691 15.72 11.26 32.92
N SER A 692 16.62 11.92 33.65
CA SER A 692 16.63 13.39 33.75
C SER A 692 16.86 14.06 32.39
N ARG A 693 17.67 13.45 31.51
CA ARG A 693 17.88 13.96 30.15
C ARG A 693 16.63 13.80 29.31
N LEU A 694 15.97 12.63 29.38
CA LEU A 694 14.71 12.40 28.67
C LEU A 694 13.64 13.41 29.13
N GLN A 695 13.49 13.63 30.43
CA GLN A 695 12.53 14.61 30.96
C GLN A 695 12.81 16.04 30.52
N ALA A 696 14.09 16.43 30.38
CA ALA A 696 14.46 17.72 29.82
C ALA A 696 14.01 17.85 28.36
N LEU A 697 14.24 16.82 27.53
CA LEU A 697 13.78 16.80 26.13
C LEU A 697 12.24 16.92 26.04
N ILE A 698 11.53 16.20 26.91
CA ILE A 698 10.06 16.25 27.00
C ILE A 698 9.58 17.66 27.35
N ALA A 699 10.19 18.29 28.35
CA ALA A 699 9.85 19.65 28.77
C ALA A 699 10.15 20.69 27.67
N GLU A 700 11.27 20.56 26.95
CA GLU A 700 11.63 21.40 25.80
C GLU A 700 10.62 21.29 24.66
N ALA A 701 10.02 20.11 24.45
CA ALA A 701 8.99 19.87 23.45
C ALA A 701 7.57 20.25 23.91
N GLY A 702 7.35 20.49 25.21
CA GLY A 702 6.06 20.87 25.76
C GLY A 702 4.99 19.75 25.70
N VAL A 703 5.42 18.49 25.75
CA VAL A 703 4.50 17.32 25.73
C VAL A 703 4.38 16.67 27.11
N GLY A 704 3.25 16.02 27.37
CA GLY A 704 3.01 15.26 28.60
C GLY A 704 3.86 13.99 28.67
N HIS A 705 4.06 13.48 29.89
CA HIS A 705 4.64 12.15 30.11
C HIS A 705 4.27 11.60 31.48
N SER A 706 4.37 10.28 31.62
CA SER A 706 4.18 9.55 32.87
C SER A 706 5.30 8.53 33.08
N VAL A 707 5.91 8.53 34.26
CA VAL A 707 6.83 7.45 34.67
C VAL A 707 5.97 6.30 35.20
N LEU A 708 5.94 5.18 34.48
CA LEU A 708 5.00 4.09 34.75
C LEU A 708 5.54 3.09 35.77
N GLY A 709 6.85 2.89 35.80
CA GLY A 709 7.47 1.87 36.64
C GLY A 709 8.80 1.37 36.09
N THR A 710 9.09 0.08 36.29
CA THR A 710 10.40 -0.50 35.95
C THR A 710 10.30 -1.87 35.29
N THR A 711 11.23 -2.17 34.39
CA THR A 711 11.40 -3.50 33.78
C THR A 711 11.93 -4.52 34.80
N GLY A 712 11.53 -5.79 34.69
CA GLY A 712 12.05 -6.88 35.52
C GLY A 712 11.02 -7.95 35.84
N GLY A 713 11.48 -9.05 36.43
CA GLY A 713 10.63 -10.20 36.75
C GLY A 713 10.19 -11.00 35.51
N GLY A 714 9.24 -11.91 35.70
CA GLY A 714 8.69 -12.80 34.66
C GLY A 714 7.20 -12.59 34.39
N SER A 715 6.64 -11.46 34.85
CA SER A 715 5.23 -11.11 34.74
C SER A 715 5.05 -9.63 34.43
N LEU A 716 3.94 -9.29 33.78
CA LEU A 716 3.43 -7.93 33.71
C LEU A 716 2.49 -7.73 34.90
N ASP A 717 2.89 -6.84 35.80
CA ASP A 717 2.18 -6.48 37.02
C ASP A 717 1.74 -5.02 36.94
N ILE A 718 0.45 -4.78 36.72
CA ILE A 718 -0.11 -3.42 36.67
C ILE A 718 -0.98 -3.20 37.90
N ARG A 719 -0.64 -2.15 38.65
CA ARG A 719 -1.44 -1.61 39.76
C ARG A 719 -2.16 -0.36 39.31
N LEU A 720 -3.42 -0.23 39.71
CA LEU A 720 -4.21 0.98 39.52
C LEU A 720 -4.61 1.51 40.91
N GLU A 721 -4.79 2.82 41.04
CA GLU A 721 -5.27 3.41 42.31
C GLU A 721 -6.57 2.71 42.77
N GLY A 722 -6.58 2.18 43.99
CA GLY A 722 -7.69 1.40 44.54
C GLY A 722 -7.76 -0.08 44.11
N LYS A 723 -6.87 -0.55 43.20
CA LYS A 723 -6.72 -1.95 42.79
C LYS A 723 -5.23 -2.35 42.72
N GLU A 724 -4.73 -2.90 43.83
CA GLU A 724 -3.33 -3.34 44.00
C GLU A 724 -2.84 -4.40 42.98
N GLN A 725 -3.76 -5.11 42.32
CA GLN A 725 -3.44 -6.08 41.28
C GLN A 725 -4.51 -6.03 40.18
N ALA A 726 -4.43 -4.99 39.33
CA ALA A 726 -5.38 -4.81 38.24
C ALA A 726 -5.10 -5.78 37.09
N ILE A 727 -3.83 -5.95 36.72
CA ILE A 727 -3.37 -6.99 35.80
C ILE A 727 -2.18 -7.71 36.42
N HIS A 728 -2.23 -9.03 36.35
CA HIS A 728 -1.13 -9.93 36.64
C HIS A 728 -1.18 -11.07 35.63
N LEU A 729 -0.20 -11.13 34.74
CA LEU A 729 -0.01 -12.19 33.77
C LEU A 729 1.48 -12.50 33.63
N SER A 730 1.86 -13.78 33.65
CA SER A 730 3.22 -14.16 33.32
C SER A 730 3.52 -13.86 31.84
N VAL A 731 4.78 -13.58 31.51
CA VAL A 731 5.20 -13.39 30.11
C VAL A 731 4.92 -14.65 29.29
N SER A 732 5.01 -15.83 29.91
CA SER A 732 4.66 -17.11 29.26
C SER A 732 3.19 -17.18 28.86
N GLU A 733 2.26 -16.81 29.74
CA GLU A 733 0.82 -16.82 29.44
C GLU A 733 0.48 -15.81 28.35
N MET A 734 1.06 -14.61 28.41
CA MET A 734 0.87 -13.58 27.37
C MET A 734 1.41 -14.06 26.02
N LYS A 735 2.60 -14.67 25.99
CA LYS A 735 3.22 -15.20 24.77
C LYS A 735 2.43 -16.36 24.18
N GLU A 736 1.84 -17.22 25.01
CA GLU A 736 0.95 -18.29 24.52
C GLU A 736 -0.28 -17.70 23.84
N ALA A 737 -0.98 -16.76 24.49
CA ALA A 737 -2.16 -16.11 23.90
C ALA A 737 -1.81 -15.39 22.59
N TYR A 738 -0.72 -14.63 22.60
CA TYR A 738 -0.24 -13.85 21.46
C TYR A 738 0.21 -14.70 20.27
N SER A 739 1.02 -15.74 20.51
CA SER A 739 1.53 -16.59 19.43
C SER A 739 0.44 -17.47 18.80
N ARG A 740 -0.52 -17.95 19.60
CA ARG A 740 -1.60 -18.83 19.12
C ARG A 740 -2.80 -18.09 18.54
N GLY A 741 -2.94 -16.79 18.79
CA GLY A 741 -4.13 -16.02 18.39
C GLY A 741 -4.47 -16.13 16.91
N LEU A 742 -3.47 -16.07 16.03
CA LEU A 742 -3.61 -16.30 14.59
C LEU A 742 -3.33 -17.76 14.19
N ALA A 743 -2.26 -18.37 14.72
CA ALA A 743 -1.81 -19.69 14.28
C ALA A 743 -2.86 -20.81 14.47
N LYS A 744 -3.69 -20.71 15.52
CA LYS A 744 -4.72 -21.71 15.87
C LYS A 744 -5.74 -22.01 14.77
N TYR A 745 -5.89 -21.13 13.76
CA TYR A 745 -6.81 -21.36 12.64
C TYR A 745 -6.22 -22.31 11.57
N PHE A 746 -4.92 -22.59 11.64
CA PHE A 746 -4.16 -23.33 10.63
C PHE A 746 -3.50 -24.61 11.17
N ASP A 747 -3.65 -24.87 12.47
CA ASP A 747 -3.12 -26.03 13.19
C ASP A 747 -4.01 -27.27 13.07
#